data_AF-A0AAE0PHQ5-F1
#
_entry.id   AF-A0AAE0PHQ5-F1
#
_cell.length_a   1.000
_cell.length_b   1.000
_cell.length_c   1.000
_cell.angle_alpha   90.00
_cell.angle_beta   90.00
_cell.angle_gamma   90.00
#
_symmetry.space_group_name_H-M   'P 1'
#
loop_
_entity.id
_entity.type
_entity.pdbx_description
1 polymer ?
#
loop_
_entity_poly.entity_id
_entity_poly.type
_entity_poly.pdbx_seq_one_letter_code
_entity_poly.pdbx_strand_id
1 'polypeptide(L)'
;MSRKTLLSALLVTAVSAQQAGKLSPEVHPKLPTWECTVAGGCVEKDTSLVLDSDYRWVHTDDYTNCKINGLNPAVCPDAETCAANCKLEGVDYAGSGIHVDGSELTLNLFVNRTDGTTSLVSPRVYLLANETTYDMFSLLDKEFTFDVDVSKLPCGTNGALYFSEMLANGGKSSLNPAGASYGTGYCDAQCPTPAFINGEANLESYGACCNEMDIWEANSRATAFTPHPCNVTALYKCSGALCGRTDKYQSVCDKDGCDYNPYRLGDHPYYGRGEGNKVDTTRPFTVVTQFFSNTTAAGEKELSSIKRLYLQDGKLITTSTVNVPGYDSASDTITDEFCAKNKQIFGGVNAFANQGGLRQMGEALGRGMVLVFSVWHDAGSAMKWLDGTFLPEEGHADDIQRDASWTEVRFSNVKSGEIGSTFAVANTTVNIITMTLIKLPSSLSDEAKKNPTLKGHKLVILTPWAPTPGYIESIQSQFPDLIIEYHPSQWTQTESPFPIDEWKDVTIALTFTYLPQPKDAPNLKYLTNSPQISEWLILTYLSFNHRLPHYLSLQRQAHWSRGNFDSIEDATAKTVGILGYGAIGRQTARLATAMGMRVHAYTLHPRPTPESKKDHGWAPEGMGDPDGVFPTKWFSGGSKSDLHTFLGSGLDLLVVSTPLTPGTKHLLGKEEFDILYNSSPPLTFTDETGASSPRGRTFVSNIARGPVINTDDLIEALESGKIRGAALDVTDPEPLPDGHKLWSTRNVILTPHVSGASTRYNERVLAILRENLGRLGEGRRLVNGVSRREGY
;
A
#
# COMPACT_ATOMS: atom_id res chain seq x y z
N MET A 1 -68.46 7.95 -52.20
CA MET A 1 -68.30 6.88 -51.19
C MET A 1 -66.99 7.10 -50.46
N SER A 2 -67.06 7.63 -49.24
CA SER A 2 -65.93 8.01 -48.39
C SER A 2 -65.50 6.79 -47.57
N ARG A 3 -64.22 6.38 -47.66
CA ARG A 3 -63.59 5.45 -46.71
C ARG A 3 -62.92 6.28 -45.63
N LYS A 4 -63.54 6.34 -44.45
CA LYS A 4 -62.93 6.80 -43.21
C LYS A 4 -62.10 5.66 -42.62
N THR A 5 -60.80 5.86 -42.52
CA THR A 5 -59.89 5.04 -41.72
C THR A 5 -60.05 5.49 -40.27
N LEU A 6 -60.60 4.63 -39.39
CA LEU A 6 -60.54 4.85 -37.94
C LEU A 6 -59.09 4.62 -37.49
N LEU A 7 -58.38 5.69 -37.10
CA LEU A 7 -57.27 5.58 -36.17
C LEU A 7 -57.88 5.41 -34.76
N SER A 8 -57.87 4.18 -34.24
CA SER A 8 -58.02 3.96 -32.80
C SER A 8 -56.66 4.22 -32.16
N ALA A 9 -56.50 5.40 -31.55
CA ALA A 9 -55.41 5.66 -30.63
C ALA A 9 -55.65 4.83 -29.36
N LEU A 10 -54.94 3.71 -29.20
CA LEU A 10 -54.77 3.10 -27.89
C LEU A 10 -53.93 4.07 -27.05
N LEU A 11 -54.58 4.82 -26.15
CA LEU A 11 -53.89 5.30 -24.95
C LEU A 11 -53.63 4.07 -24.08
N VAL A 12 -52.42 3.51 -24.18
CA VAL A 12 -51.90 2.61 -23.15
C VAL A 12 -51.60 3.50 -21.95
N THR A 13 -52.47 3.48 -20.94
CA THR A 13 -52.14 4.00 -19.61
C THR A 13 -51.04 3.11 -19.07
N ALA A 14 -49.79 3.58 -19.06
CA ALA A 14 -48.71 2.85 -18.41
C ALA A 14 -49.05 2.72 -16.92
N VAL A 15 -49.46 1.52 -16.51
CA VAL A 15 -49.76 1.23 -15.11
C VAL A 15 -48.43 1.06 -14.37
N SER A 16 -48.20 1.89 -13.36
CA SER A 16 -46.99 1.86 -12.53
C SER A 16 -46.93 0.61 -11.67
N ALA A 17 -45.84 -0.17 -11.77
CA ALA A 17 -45.55 -1.31 -10.89
C ALA A 17 -44.76 -0.89 -9.66
N GLN A 18 -44.52 -1.83 -8.72
CA GLN A 18 -43.69 -1.61 -7.53
C GLN A 18 -44.00 -0.26 -6.85
N GLN A 19 -45.29 0.02 -6.63
CA GLN A 19 -45.68 1.27 -5.98
C GLN A 19 -45.23 1.24 -4.53
N ALA A 20 -44.81 2.38 -4.00
CA ALA A 20 -44.56 2.54 -2.57
C ALA A 20 -45.83 2.20 -1.78
N GLY A 21 -45.73 1.16 -0.95
CA GLY A 21 -46.71 0.83 0.06
C GLY A 21 -46.87 1.96 1.09
N LYS A 22 -47.95 1.91 1.86
CA LYS A 22 -48.30 2.97 2.83
C LYS A 22 -48.60 2.42 4.22
N LEU A 23 -48.50 1.11 4.42
CA LEU A 23 -48.80 0.47 5.70
C LEU A 23 -47.64 0.64 6.67
N SER A 24 -46.43 0.42 6.20
CA SER A 24 -45.20 0.54 6.98
C SER A 24 -44.40 1.73 6.49
N PRO A 25 -44.00 2.67 7.36
CA PRO A 25 -43.14 3.76 6.97
C PRO A 25 -41.76 3.22 6.58
N GLU A 26 -41.20 3.73 5.48
CA GLU A 26 -39.80 3.50 5.15
C GLU A 26 -38.94 4.55 5.85
N VAL A 27 -38.09 4.10 6.77
CA VAL A 27 -37.20 4.97 7.56
C VAL A 27 -35.78 4.41 7.47
N HIS A 28 -34.95 5.06 6.67
CA HIS A 28 -33.59 4.62 6.38
C HIS A 28 -32.66 4.80 7.60
N PRO A 29 -32.03 3.72 8.13
CA PRO A 29 -31.01 3.84 9.17
C PRO A 29 -29.83 4.67 8.68
N LYS A 30 -29.35 5.61 9.49
CA LYS A 30 -28.17 6.43 9.17
C LYS A 30 -26.91 5.59 9.34
N LEU A 31 -26.02 5.61 8.35
CA LEU A 31 -24.71 4.98 8.42
C LEU A 31 -23.70 5.94 7.78
N PRO A 32 -22.99 6.77 8.55
CA PRO A 32 -22.03 7.72 8.02
C PRO A 32 -20.86 7.01 7.33
N THR A 33 -20.39 7.59 6.23
CA THR A 33 -19.16 7.20 5.53
C THR A 33 -18.22 8.39 5.41
N TRP A 34 -16.98 8.19 4.94
CA TRP A 34 -16.01 9.27 4.80
C TRP A 34 -15.39 9.33 3.40
N GLU A 35 -15.22 10.56 2.90
CA GLU A 35 -14.40 10.85 1.73
C GLU A 35 -13.08 11.48 2.15
N CYS A 36 -11.96 10.88 1.75
CA CYS A 36 -10.63 11.20 2.24
C CYS A 36 -9.74 11.75 1.12
N THR A 37 -8.90 12.71 1.48
CA THR A 37 -7.80 13.21 0.64
C THR A 37 -6.51 13.20 1.45
N VAL A 38 -5.37 13.04 0.78
CA VAL A 38 -4.06 13.05 1.43
C VAL A 38 -3.81 14.40 2.11
N ALA A 39 -4.28 15.50 1.49
CA ALA A 39 -4.09 16.86 2.01
C ALA A 39 -5.13 17.28 3.06
N GLY A 40 -6.39 16.88 2.89
CA GLY A 40 -7.54 17.39 3.66
C GLY A 40 -8.04 16.45 4.76
N GLY A 41 -7.50 15.23 4.86
CA GLY A 41 -8.03 14.21 5.76
C GLY A 41 -9.40 13.71 5.27
N CYS A 42 -10.19 13.15 6.19
CA CYS A 42 -11.47 12.53 5.90
C CYS A 42 -12.64 13.42 6.30
N VAL A 43 -13.57 13.64 5.38
CA VAL A 43 -14.82 14.38 5.57
C VAL A 43 -15.98 13.40 5.62
N GLU A 44 -16.80 13.51 6.67
CA GLU A 44 -17.97 12.66 6.84
C GLU A 44 -19.06 13.01 5.82
N LYS A 45 -19.71 11.97 5.29
CA LYS A 45 -20.88 12.03 4.42
C LYS A 45 -22.11 11.58 5.23
N ASP A 46 -23.21 12.33 5.11
CA ASP A 46 -24.50 11.96 5.68
C ASP A 46 -25.20 10.93 4.78
N THR A 47 -24.85 9.66 4.96
CA THR A 47 -25.39 8.54 4.19
C THR A 47 -26.35 7.69 5.03
N SER A 48 -27.23 6.95 4.34
CA SER A 48 -28.19 6.05 4.98
C SER A 48 -28.26 4.70 4.29
N LEU A 49 -28.89 3.71 4.91
CA LEU A 49 -29.05 2.35 4.37
C LEU A 49 -30.47 2.15 3.83
N VAL A 50 -30.57 1.33 2.80
CA VAL A 50 -31.86 0.83 2.28
C VAL A 50 -31.80 -0.66 2.02
N LEU A 51 -32.82 -1.40 2.47
CA LEU A 51 -32.97 -2.82 2.18
C LEU A 51 -33.38 -3.05 0.73
N ASP A 52 -32.76 -4.03 0.09
CA ASP A 52 -33.11 -4.52 -1.24
C ASP A 52 -34.60 -4.92 -1.33
N SER A 53 -35.23 -4.46 -2.40
CA SER A 53 -36.64 -4.72 -2.74
C SER A 53 -37.05 -6.19 -2.75
N ASP A 54 -36.14 -7.13 -3.04
CA ASP A 54 -36.44 -8.56 -3.08
C ASP A 54 -36.72 -9.16 -1.70
N TYR A 55 -36.30 -8.48 -0.61
CA TYR A 55 -36.51 -8.89 0.78
C TYR A 55 -37.72 -8.18 1.42
N ARG A 56 -38.37 -7.29 0.69
CA ARG A 56 -39.53 -6.54 1.18
C ARG A 56 -40.81 -7.34 0.96
N TRP A 57 -41.79 -7.04 1.81
CA TRP A 57 -43.14 -7.53 1.58
C TRP A 57 -43.74 -6.83 0.36
N VAL A 58 -44.20 -7.64 -0.59
CA VAL A 58 -44.92 -7.16 -1.78
C VAL A 58 -46.32 -7.75 -1.76
N HIS A 59 -47.34 -6.90 -1.73
CA HIS A 59 -48.72 -7.33 -1.58
C HIS A 59 -49.73 -6.46 -2.34
N THR A 60 -50.93 -7.02 -2.48
CA THR A 60 -52.12 -6.35 -3.02
C THR A 60 -52.87 -5.55 -1.96
N ASP A 61 -53.85 -4.73 -2.36
CA ASP A 61 -54.65 -3.94 -1.41
C ASP A 61 -55.40 -4.76 -0.35
N ASP A 62 -55.71 -6.03 -0.64
CA ASP A 62 -56.30 -6.98 0.30
C ASP A 62 -55.26 -7.82 1.07
N TYR A 63 -53.99 -7.42 1.02
CA TYR A 63 -52.84 -8.03 1.70
C TYR A 63 -52.46 -9.42 1.18
N THR A 64 -52.92 -9.80 -0.01
CA THR A 64 -52.47 -11.03 -0.67
C THR A 64 -51.02 -10.86 -1.14
N ASN A 65 -50.15 -11.83 -0.82
CA ASN A 65 -48.75 -11.79 -1.22
C ASN A 65 -48.60 -11.87 -2.73
N CYS A 66 -47.91 -10.88 -3.31
CA CYS A 66 -47.48 -10.88 -4.71
C CYS A 66 -46.23 -11.71 -4.94
N LYS A 67 -45.40 -11.89 -3.91
CA LYS A 67 -44.17 -12.68 -3.94
C LYS A 67 -44.01 -13.48 -2.65
N ILE A 68 -43.61 -14.74 -2.76
CA ILE A 68 -43.11 -15.57 -1.65
C ILE A 68 -41.83 -16.28 -2.10
N ASN A 69 -41.97 -17.26 -3.01
CA ASN A 69 -40.86 -17.99 -3.67
C ASN A 69 -40.91 -17.75 -5.19
N GLY A 70 -40.91 -16.48 -5.57
CA GLY A 70 -41.27 -16.01 -6.91
C GLY A 70 -42.64 -15.33 -6.94
N LEU A 71 -43.02 -14.83 -8.11
CA LEU A 71 -44.28 -14.10 -8.32
C LEU A 71 -45.48 -15.04 -8.18
N ASN A 72 -46.52 -14.58 -7.49
CA ASN A 72 -47.77 -15.31 -7.34
C ASN A 72 -48.63 -15.16 -8.61
N PRO A 73 -48.82 -16.22 -9.41
CA PRO A 73 -49.51 -16.12 -10.70
C PRO A 73 -50.99 -15.75 -10.58
N ALA A 74 -51.61 -15.91 -9.40
CA ALA A 74 -53.00 -15.52 -9.19
C ALA A 74 -53.20 -14.00 -9.15
N VAL A 75 -52.19 -13.25 -8.67
CA VAL A 75 -52.23 -11.78 -8.58
C VAL A 75 -51.33 -11.10 -9.61
N CYS A 76 -50.37 -11.85 -10.17
CA CYS A 76 -49.45 -11.44 -11.23
C CYS A 76 -49.57 -12.37 -12.47
N PRO A 77 -50.72 -12.41 -13.16
CA PRO A 77 -50.89 -13.23 -14.37
C PRO A 77 -50.14 -12.66 -15.59
N ASP A 78 -49.93 -11.34 -15.59
CA ASP A 78 -49.19 -10.59 -16.60
C ASP A 78 -48.50 -9.39 -15.92
N ALA A 79 -47.54 -8.78 -16.63
CA ALA A 79 -46.72 -7.71 -16.06
C ALA A 79 -47.54 -6.45 -15.70
N GLU A 80 -48.57 -6.12 -16.49
CA GLU A 80 -49.41 -4.93 -16.28
C GLU A 80 -50.33 -5.12 -15.07
N THR A 81 -50.96 -6.28 -14.95
CA THR A 81 -51.81 -6.65 -13.81
C THR A 81 -50.99 -6.74 -12.53
N CYS A 82 -49.80 -7.36 -12.58
CA CYS A 82 -48.90 -7.43 -11.43
C CYS A 82 -48.48 -6.03 -10.98
N ALA A 83 -48.16 -5.15 -11.94
CA ALA A 83 -47.83 -3.77 -11.68
C ALA A 83 -48.97 -3.01 -10.98
N ALA A 84 -50.20 -3.17 -11.48
CA ALA A 84 -51.39 -2.55 -10.91
C ALA A 84 -51.65 -2.98 -9.47
N ASN A 85 -51.46 -4.28 -9.20
CA ASN A 85 -51.89 -4.91 -7.97
C ASN A 85 -50.86 -4.75 -6.85
N CYS A 86 -49.57 -4.75 -7.15
CA CYS A 86 -48.54 -5.03 -6.16
C CYS A 86 -47.81 -3.78 -5.65
N LYS A 87 -47.77 -3.65 -4.32
CA LYS A 87 -47.14 -2.56 -3.59
C LYS A 87 -45.96 -3.08 -2.77
N LEU A 88 -44.86 -2.33 -2.80
CA LEU A 88 -43.62 -2.59 -2.09
C LEU A 88 -43.61 -1.83 -0.77
N GLU A 89 -43.69 -2.52 0.36
CA GLU A 89 -43.82 -1.88 1.67
C GLU A 89 -42.49 -1.44 2.29
N GLY A 90 -42.59 -0.52 3.26
CA GLY A 90 -41.49 -0.21 4.17
C GLY A 90 -41.13 -1.41 5.06
N VAL A 91 -39.99 -1.33 5.74
CA VAL A 91 -39.46 -2.47 6.52
C VAL A 91 -39.12 -2.13 7.97
N ASP A 92 -39.33 -3.10 8.86
CA ASP A 92 -38.68 -3.14 10.18
C ASP A 92 -37.25 -3.67 10.01
N TYR A 93 -36.28 -2.75 9.96
CA TYR A 93 -34.87 -3.08 9.77
C TYR A 93 -34.33 -4.06 10.82
N ALA A 94 -34.72 -3.90 12.09
CA ALA A 94 -34.28 -4.80 13.17
C ALA A 94 -34.87 -6.21 12.98
N GLY A 95 -36.16 -6.30 12.62
CA GLY A 95 -36.81 -7.56 12.25
C GLY A 95 -36.19 -8.26 11.03
N SER A 96 -35.56 -7.49 10.15
CA SER A 96 -34.77 -7.96 9.00
C SER A 96 -33.29 -8.25 9.32
N GLY A 97 -32.88 -8.18 10.59
CA GLY A 97 -31.52 -8.48 11.03
C GLY A 97 -30.50 -7.39 10.69
N ILE A 98 -30.96 -6.13 10.58
CA ILE A 98 -30.11 -4.97 10.25
C ILE A 98 -30.09 -4.04 11.45
N HIS A 99 -28.90 -3.83 12.01
CA HIS A 99 -28.69 -2.95 13.16
C HIS A 99 -27.57 -1.96 12.86
N VAL A 100 -27.75 -0.70 13.29
CA VAL A 100 -26.72 0.33 13.17
C VAL A 100 -26.44 0.97 14.52
N ASP A 101 -25.17 1.09 14.87
CA ASP A 101 -24.67 1.84 16.03
C ASP A 101 -23.49 2.73 15.61
N GLY A 102 -23.73 4.05 15.56
CA GLY A 102 -22.75 5.00 15.03
C GLY A 102 -22.38 4.69 13.58
N SER A 103 -21.12 4.31 13.35
CA SER A 103 -20.59 3.93 12.03
C SER A 103 -20.60 2.42 11.77
N GLU A 104 -21.07 1.61 12.72
CA GLU A 104 -21.09 0.14 12.62
C GLU A 104 -22.46 -0.36 12.14
N LEU A 105 -22.44 -1.12 11.04
CA LEU A 105 -23.55 -1.90 10.52
C LEU A 105 -23.35 -3.36 10.93
N THR A 106 -24.31 -3.92 11.68
CA THR A 106 -24.41 -5.36 11.94
C THR A 106 -25.48 -5.97 11.05
N LEU A 107 -25.12 -7.05 10.33
CA LEU A 107 -26.04 -7.87 9.55
C LEU A 107 -26.10 -9.27 10.14
N ASN A 108 -27.29 -9.67 10.60
CA ASN A 108 -27.56 -11.02 11.10
C ASN A 108 -28.09 -11.91 9.98
N LEU A 109 -27.59 -13.15 9.90
CA LEU A 109 -28.12 -14.13 8.95
C LEU A 109 -29.51 -14.62 9.38
N PHE A 110 -29.72 -14.76 10.69
CA PHE A 110 -30.97 -15.21 11.28
C PHE A 110 -31.48 -14.25 12.36
N VAL A 111 -32.81 -14.23 12.56
CA VAL A 111 -33.47 -13.47 13.63
C VAL A 111 -34.38 -14.40 14.43
N ASN A 112 -34.31 -14.30 15.75
CA ASN A 112 -35.22 -14.99 16.66
C ASN A 112 -36.58 -14.29 16.68
N ARG A 113 -37.64 -15.06 16.51
CA ARG A 113 -39.01 -14.60 16.46
C ARG A 113 -39.70 -14.76 17.81
N THR A 114 -40.75 -13.99 18.02
CA THR A 114 -41.50 -13.97 19.27
C THR A 114 -42.19 -15.29 19.60
N ASP A 115 -42.40 -16.15 18.61
CA ASP A 115 -42.94 -17.50 18.77
C ASP A 115 -41.88 -18.54 19.18
N GLY A 116 -40.64 -18.12 19.40
CA GLY A 116 -39.52 -18.98 19.77
C GLY A 116 -38.83 -19.66 18.59
N THR A 117 -39.25 -19.39 17.35
CA THR A 117 -38.59 -19.88 16.14
C THR A 117 -37.43 -18.97 15.70
N THR A 118 -36.49 -19.52 14.94
CA THR A 118 -35.43 -18.75 14.28
C THR A 118 -35.71 -18.73 12.79
N SER A 119 -35.68 -17.55 12.18
CA SER A 119 -35.94 -17.38 10.75
C SER A 119 -34.70 -16.85 10.03
N LEU A 120 -34.42 -17.40 8.85
CA LEU A 120 -33.45 -16.86 7.90
C LEU A 120 -33.95 -15.50 7.38
N VAL A 121 -33.08 -14.48 7.43
CA VAL A 121 -33.37 -13.14 6.89
C VAL A 121 -32.38 -12.73 5.80
N SER A 122 -31.11 -13.11 5.92
CA SER A 122 -30.05 -12.94 4.90
C SER A 122 -30.06 -11.57 4.19
N PRO A 123 -30.04 -10.44 4.92
CA PRO A 123 -30.27 -9.12 4.34
C PRO A 123 -29.19 -8.72 3.34
N ARG A 124 -29.61 -7.99 2.30
CA ARG A 124 -28.76 -7.22 1.38
C ARG A 124 -29.20 -5.76 1.40
N VAL A 125 -28.27 -4.85 1.68
CA VAL A 125 -28.55 -3.42 1.83
C VAL A 125 -27.61 -2.58 0.98
N TYR A 126 -28.08 -1.39 0.59
CA TYR A 126 -27.34 -0.42 -0.21
C TYR A 126 -27.13 0.88 0.54
N LEU A 127 -26.07 1.60 0.18
CA LEU A 127 -25.84 2.95 0.68
C LEU A 127 -26.57 4.00 -0.16
N LEU A 128 -27.35 4.86 0.49
CA LEU A 128 -28.03 6.02 -0.07
C LEU A 128 -27.21 7.29 0.20
N ALA A 129 -27.05 8.12 -0.84
CA ALA A 129 -26.50 9.48 -0.71
C ALA A 129 -27.57 10.48 -0.23
N ASN A 130 -28.84 10.17 -0.48
CA ASN A 130 -30.02 10.89 0.01
C ASN A 130 -31.24 9.97 -0.09
N GLU A 131 -32.41 10.45 0.34
CA GLU A 131 -33.68 9.70 0.34
C GLU A 131 -34.10 9.10 -1.02
N THR A 132 -33.51 9.50 -2.14
CA THR A 132 -33.96 9.12 -3.50
C THR A 132 -32.90 8.50 -4.40
N THR A 133 -31.62 8.51 -4.01
CA THR A 133 -30.53 7.97 -4.83
C THR A 133 -29.46 7.27 -4.00
N TYR A 134 -28.94 6.17 -4.55
CA TYR A 134 -27.75 5.50 -4.04
C TYR A 134 -26.52 6.42 -4.04
N ASP A 135 -25.60 6.15 -3.13
CA ASP A 135 -24.28 6.74 -3.15
C ASP A 135 -23.43 6.04 -4.21
N MET A 136 -22.92 6.83 -5.16
CA MET A 136 -22.18 6.33 -6.32
C MET A 136 -20.69 6.50 -6.10
N PHE A 137 -19.95 5.40 -6.04
CA PHE A 137 -18.50 5.41 -5.82
C PHE A 137 -17.76 5.29 -7.14
N SER A 138 -17.07 6.36 -7.53
CA SER A 138 -16.08 6.32 -8.62
C SER A 138 -14.70 6.04 -8.02
N LEU A 139 -14.13 4.88 -8.36
CA LEU A 139 -13.00 4.28 -7.63
C LEU A 139 -11.69 4.19 -8.42
N LEU A 140 -11.67 4.61 -9.69
CA LEU A 140 -10.45 4.62 -10.49
C LEU A 140 -9.42 5.62 -9.90
N ASP A 141 -8.17 5.17 -9.69
CA ASP A 141 -7.10 5.89 -8.96
C ASP A 141 -7.46 6.25 -7.51
N LYS A 142 -8.34 5.48 -6.89
CA LYS A 142 -8.74 5.67 -5.50
C LYS A 142 -8.49 4.43 -4.65
N GLU A 143 -8.69 4.62 -3.37
CA GLU A 143 -8.68 3.59 -2.35
C GLU A 143 -10.04 3.55 -1.65
N PHE A 144 -10.47 2.34 -1.27
CA PHE A 144 -11.67 2.08 -0.50
C PHE A 144 -11.30 1.22 0.72
N THR A 145 -11.77 1.63 1.89
CA THR A 145 -11.48 0.97 3.17
C THR A 145 -12.70 0.82 4.05
N PHE A 146 -12.67 -0.21 4.89
CA PHE A 146 -13.65 -0.42 5.95
C PHE A 146 -13.04 -1.30 7.02
N ASP A 147 -13.55 -1.20 8.23
CA ASP A 147 -13.29 -2.15 9.29
C ASP A 147 -14.33 -3.27 9.22
N VAL A 148 -13.92 -4.50 9.54
CA VAL A 148 -14.81 -5.66 9.53
C VAL A 148 -14.55 -6.57 10.72
N ASP A 149 -15.63 -7.11 11.28
CA ASP A 149 -15.60 -8.23 12.21
C ASP A 149 -16.33 -9.43 11.57
N VAL A 150 -15.54 -10.45 11.24
CA VAL A 150 -16.00 -11.73 10.68
C VAL A 150 -15.92 -12.86 11.71
N SER A 151 -15.63 -12.56 12.98
CA SER A 151 -15.38 -13.58 14.02
C SER A 151 -16.57 -14.50 14.26
N LYS A 152 -17.77 -14.05 13.87
CA LYS A 152 -19.05 -14.77 13.92
C LYS A 152 -19.56 -15.27 12.57
N LEU A 153 -18.68 -15.39 11.58
CA LEU A 153 -18.97 -16.04 10.30
C LEU A 153 -18.32 -17.43 10.24
N PRO A 154 -19.10 -18.52 10.45
CA PRO A 154 -18.59 -19.89 10.29
C PRO A 154 -18.40 -20.26 8.81
N CYS A 155 -17.86 -21.46 8.56
CA CYS A 155 -17.80 -22.04 7.23
C CYS A 155 -19.20 -22.13 6.60
N GLY A 156 -19.30 -22.00 5.28
CA GLY A 156 -20.58 -22.01 4.55
C GLY A 156 -21.33 -20.69 4.54
N THR A 157 -20.78 -19.65 5.17
CA THR A 157 -21.36 -18.30 5.19
C THR A 157 -20.47 -17.31 4.45
N ASN A 158 -21.05 -16.20 4.02
CA ASN A 158 -20.34 -15.09 3.39
C ASN A 158 -20.94 -13.78 3.90
N GLY A 159 -20.11 -12.98 4.58
CA GLY A 159 -20.38 -11.57 4.83
C GLY A 159 -19.72 -10.77 3.72
N ALA A 160 -20.51 -10.30 2.77
CA ALA A 160 -20.01 -9.68 1.56
C ALA A 160 -20.13 -8.15 1.59
N LEU A 161 -19.12 -7.48 1.05
CA LEU A 161 -19.12 -6.06 0.78
C LEU A 161 -18.53 -5.85 -0.62
N TYR A 162 -19.33 -5.29 -1.52
CA TYR A 162 -19.02 -5.26 -2.95
C TYR A 162 -19.67 -4.08 -3.65
N PHE A 163 -19.28 -3.87 -4.90
CA PHE A 163 -19.85 -2.82 -5.76
C PHE A 163 -20.60 -3.44 -6.92
N SER A 164 -21.81 -2.94 -7.17
CA SER A 164 -22.63 -3.31 -8.31
C SER A 164 -22.89 -2.10 -9.20
N GLU A 165 -22.83 -2.26 -10.53
CA GLU A 165 -23.11 -1.19 -11.49
C GLU A 165 -24.62 -0.90 -11.65
N MET A 166 -25.31 -0.72 -10.53
CA MET A 166 -26.71 -0.30 -10.48
C MET A 166 -26.85 1.17 -10.88
N LEU A 167 -28.04 1.53 -11.37
CA LEU A 167 -28.38 2.93 -11.60
C LEU A 167 -28.57 3.65 -10.27
N ALA A 168 -28.06 4.88 -10.16
CA ALA A 168 -28.15 5.70 -8.93
C ALA A 168 -29.58 5.87 -8.40
N ASN A 169 -30.59 5.90 -9.28
CA ASN A 169 -32.00 6.04 -8.90
C ASN A 169 -32.72 4.70 -8.68
N GLY A 170 -32.00 3.57 -8.71
CA GLY A 170 -32.57 2.22 -8.60
C GLY A 170 -33.47 1.82 -9.76
N GLY A 171 -33.30 2.44 -10.93
CA GLY A 171 -34.16 2.21 -12.09
C GLY A 171 -35.52 2.91 -11.97
N LYS A 172 -35.59 3.99 -11.19
CA LYS A 172 -36.83 4.76 -11.02
C LYS A 172 -37.37 5.24 -12.36
N SER A 173 -38.63 4.93 -12.62
CA SER A 173 -39.33 5.22 -13.87
C SER A 173 -40.83 5.35 -13.62
N SER A 174 -41.63 5.57 -14.67
CA SER A 174 -43.09 5.48 -14.54
C SER A 174 -43.57 4.08 -14.16
N LEU A 175 -42.79 3.03 -14.46
CA LEU A 175 -43.08 1.64 -14.10
C LEU A 175 -42.48 1.24 -12.75
N ASN A 176 -41.47 1.97 -12.27
CA ASN A 176 -40.86 1.78 -10.96
C ASN A 176 -40.82 3.12 -10.21
N PRO A 177 -41.94 3.59 -9.63
CA PRO A 177 -41.97 4.85 -8.90
C PRO A 177 -41.27 4.76 -7.52
N ALA A 178 -41.06 3.55 -6.98
CA ALA A 178 -40.37 3.34 -5.71
C ALA A 178 -38.87 3.67 -5.83
N GLY A 179 -38.15 3.06 -6.78
CA GLY A 179 -36.75 3.38 -7.05
C GLY A 179 -35.81 3.05 -5.88
N ALA A 180 -34.66 3.75 -5.83
CA ALA A 180 -33.62 3.55 -4.81
C ALA A 180 -34.12 3.69 -3.37
N SER A 181 -35.14 4.51 -3.12
CA SER A 181 -35.78 4.66 -1.79
C SER A 181 -36.37 3.37 -1.23
N TYR A 182 -36.56 2.34 -2.07
CA TYR A 182 -37.01 1.02 -1.64
C TYR A 182 -36.06 -0.10 -2.12
N GLY A 183 -34.81 0.24 -2.44
CA GLY A 183 -33.78 -0.74 -2.77
C GLY A 183 -34.02 -1.50 -4.08
N THR A 184 -34.60 -0.86 -5.10
CA THR A 184 -34.83 -1.51 -6.40
C THR A 184 -33.60 -1.45 -7.32
N GLY A 185 -33.61 -2.28 -8.37
CA GLY A 185 -32.66 -2.18 -9.48
C GLY A 185 -31.38 -2.99 -9.30
N TYR A 186 -31.38 -3.98 -8.40
CA TYR A 186 -30.25 -4.87 -8.19
C TYR A 186 -29.89 -5.65 -9.46
N CYS A 187 -28.59 -5.80 -9.66
CA CYS A 187 -27.97 -6.64 -10.67
C CYS A 187 -26.58 -7.04 -10.16
N ASP A 188 -26.01 -8.10 -10.71
CA ASP A 188 -24.63 -8.50 -10.44
C ASP A 188 -24.10 -9.36 -11.61
N ALA A 189 -22.86 -9.85 -11.52
CA ALA A 189 -22.26 -10.62 -12.61
C ALA A 189 -22.81 -12.06 -12.72
N GLN A 190 -23.50 -12.54 -11.69
CA GLN A 190 -24.18 -13.83 -11.69
C GLN A 190 -25.52 -13.79 -12.45
N CYS A 191 -26.01 -12.59 -12.77
CA CYS A 191 -27.28 -12.36 -13.46
C CYS A 191 -28.47 -13.02 -12.71
N PRO A 192 -28.77 -12.60 -11.47
CA PRO A 192 -29.87 -13.13 -10.66
C PRO A 192 -31.21 -12.95 -11.36
N THR A 193 -32.20 -13.75 -10.98
CA THR A 193 -33.59 -13.65 -11.48
C THR A 193 -34.48 -13.02 -10.41
N PRO A 194 -34.41 -11.70 -10.16
CA PRO A 194 -35.24 -11.06 -9.15
C PRO A 194 -36.72 -11.13 -9.57
N ALA A 195 -37.64 -10.93 -8.62
CA ALA A 195 -39.07 -10.95 -8.94
C ALA A 195 -39.50 -9.78 -9.82
N PHE A 196 -38.75 -8.67 -9.77
CA PHE A 196 -39.00 -7.48 -10.58
C PHE A 196 -37.67 -6.95 -11.15
N ILE A 197 -37.70 -6.49 -12.41
CA ILE A 197 -36.56 -5.83 -13.06
C ILE A 197 -37.03 -4.47 -13.57
N ASN A 198 -36.49 -3.38 -12.99
CA ASN A 198 -36.85 -1.99 -13.34
C ASN A 198 -38.36 -1.70 -13.33
N GLY A 199 -39.11 -2.29 -12.39
CA GLY A 199 -40.57 -2.12 -12.31
C GLY A 199 -41.36 -3.04 -13.24
N GLU A 200 -40.74 -4.00 -13.92
CA GLU A 200 -41.49 -5.03 -14.64
C GLU A 200 -41.48 -6.32 -13.82
N ALA A 201 -42.65 -6.95 -13.67
CA ALA A 201 -42.77 -8.26 -13.06
C ALA A 201 -42.03 -9.31 -13.92
N ASN A 202 -41.11 -10.04 -13.31
CA ASN A 202 -40.23 -10.98 -14.00
C ASN A 202 -40.87 -12.37 -14.18
N LEU A 203 -41.93 -12.44 -14.97
CA LEU A 203 -42.72 -13.66 -15.16
C LEU A 203 -41.99 -14.75 -15.95
N GLU A 204 -40.99 -14.38 -16.75
CA GLU A 204 -40.24 -15.29 -17.62
C GLU A 204 -38.85 -15.64 -17.06
N SER A 205 -38.56 -15.28 -15.79
CA SER A 205 -37.28 -15.55 -15.12
C SER A 205 -36.05 -15.00 -15.88
N TYR A 206 -36.17 -13.78 -16.42
CA TYR A 206 -35.04 -13.02 -16.97
C TYR A 206 -33.97 -12.78 -15.90
N GLY A 207 -32.70 -12.71 -16.31
CA GLY A 207 -31.61 -12.33 -15.41
C GLY A 207 -31.33 -10.83 -15.43
N ALA A 208 -30.85 -10.28 -14.32
CA ALA A 208 -30.40 -8.89 -14.18
C ALA A 208 -28.87 -8.85 -14.03
N CYS A 209 -28.17 -8.61 -15.14
CA CYS A 209 -26.71 -8.63 -15.22
C CYS A 209 -26.12 -7.22 -15.10
N CYS A 210 -24.99 -7.05 -14.41
CA CYS A 210 -24.14 -5.87 -14.54
C CYS A 210 -22.72 -6.12 -14.00
N ASN A 211 -21.79 -5.20 -14.27
CA ASN A 211 -20.43 -5.29 -13.74
C ASN A 211 -20.46 -5.33 -12.21
N GLU A 212 -19.57 -6.14 -11.63
CA GLU A 212 -19.48 -6.36 -10.19
C GLU A 212 -18.01 -6.33 -9.76
N MET A 213 -17.72 -5.64 -8.66
CA MET A 213 -16.41 -5.64 -8.03
C MET A 213 -16.57 -6.10 -6.58
N ASP A 214 -16.21 -7.36 -6.35
CA ASP A 214 -16.20 -7.96 -5.02
C ASP A 214 -14.98 -7.48 -4.25
N ILE A 215 -15.19 -6.46 -3.43
CA ILE A 215 -14.16 -5.99 -2.52
C ILE A 215 -13.89 -7.05 -1.47
N TRP A 216 -14.94 -7.71 -0.99
CA TRP A 216 -14.86 -8.60 0.14
C TRP A 216 -15.94 -9.65 0.06
N GLU A 217 -15.53 -10.89 -0.18
CA GLU A 217 -16.32 -12.06 0.11
C GLU A 217 -15.55 -12.88 1.14
N ALA A 218 -16.13 -13.09 2.32
CA ALA A 218 -15.39 -13.73 3.39
C ALA A 218 -16.26 -14.36 4.48
N ASN A 219 -15.64 -15.29 5.17
CA ASN A 219 -15.99 -15.68 6.53
C ASN A 219 -14.72 -15.75 7.38
N SER A 220 -14.80 -16.33 8.59
CA SER A 220 -13.63 -16.41 9.47
C SER A 220 -12.52 -17.36 8.97
N ARG A 221 -12.74 -18.13 7.89
CA ARG A 221 -11.77 -19.09 7.34
C ARG A 221 -11.09 -18.64 6.06
N ALA A 222 -11.83 -18.02 5.15
CA ALA A 222 -11.32 -17.62 3.86
C ALA A 222 -11.87 -16.26 3.44
N THR A 223 -11.15 -15.60 2.55
CA THR A 223 -11.58 -14.36 1.89
C THR A 223 -11.09 -14.32 0.44
N ALA A 224 -11.88 -13.69 -0.42
CA ALA A 224 -11.52 -13.35 -1.78
C ALA A 224 -11.88 -11.88 -2.09
N PHE A 225 -11.17 -11.32 -3.07
CA PHE A 225 -11.59 -10.10 -3.77
C PHE A 225 -11.47 -10.33 -5.26
N THR A 226 -12.50 -9.92 -6.01
CA THR A 226 -12.74 -10.44 -7.36
C THR A 226 -13.42 -9.40 -8.25
N PRO A 227 -12.76 -8.90 -9.30
CA PRO A 227 -13.43 -8.15 -10.36
C PRO A 227 -14.19 -9.08 -11.32
N HIS A 228 -15.40 -8.70 -11.65
CA HIS A 228 -16.31 -9.39 -12.58
C HIS A 228 -16.79 -8.44 -13.69
N PRO A 229 -16.07 -8.35 -14.81
CA PRO A 229 -16.47 -7.51 -15.93
C PRO A 229 -17.62 -8.15 -16.72
N CYS A 230 -18.44 -7.27 -17.29
CA CYS A 230 -19.49 -7.59 -18.24
C CYS A 230 -19.34 -6.73 -19.49
N ASN A 231 -19.63 -7.30 -20.66
CA ASN A 231 -19.62 -6.57 -21.94
C ASN A 231 -20.85 -5.67 -22.16
N VAL A 232 -21.60 -5.41 -21.10
CA VAL A 232 -22.77 -4.52 -21.03
C VAL A 232 -22.50 -3.44 -19.98
N THR A 233 -23.23 -2.34 -20.05
CA THR A 233 -23.13 -1.23 -19.11
C THR A 233 -24.41 -1.12 -18.29
N ALA A 234 -24.25 -0.99 -16.97
CA ALA A 234 -25.33 -0.98 -16.00
C ALA A 234 -26.23 -2.24 -16.11
N LEU A 235 -27.41 -2.19 -15.48
CA LEU A 235 -28.36 -3.30 -15.48
C LEU A 235 -28.78 -3.67 -16.91
N TYR A 236 -28.48 -4.91 -17.29
CA TYR A 236 -28.90 -5.56 -18.53
C TYR A 236 -29.85 -6.73 -18.24
N LYS A 237 -31.04 -6.69 -18.84
CA LYS A 237 -32.02 -7.79 -18.79
C LYS A 237 -31.63 -8.87 -19.79
N CYS A 238 -31.18 -10.03 -19.31
CA CYS A 238 -30.74 -11.15 -20.15
C CYS A 238 -31.76 -12.29 -20.18
N SER A 239 -31.66 -13.16 -21.20
CA SER A 239 -32.36 -14.46 -21.25
C SER A 239 -31.46 -15.57 -21.78
N GLY A 240 -31.71 -16.82 -21.39
CA GLY A 240 -31.05 -18.01 -21.97
C GLY A 240 -29.53 -17.99 -21.83
N ALA A 241 -28.82 -18.20 -22.95
CA ALA A 241 -27.36 -18.25 -23.00
C ALA A 241 -26.69 -16.95 -22.52
N LEU A 242 -27.29 -15.78 -22.79
CA LEU A 242 -26.77 -14.48 -22.36
C LEU A 242 -26.77 -14.29 -20.84
N CYS A 243 -27.58 -15.06 -20.11
CA CYS A 243 -27.53 -15.12 -18.64
C CYS A 243 -26.59 -16.21 -18.11
N GLY A 244 -25.92 -16.95 -18.99
CA GLY A 244 -25.12 -18.13 -18.63
C GLY A 244 -25.94 -19.32 -18.13
N ARG A 245 -27.19 -19.51 -18.58
CA ARG A 245 -28.06 -20.64 -18.13
C ARG A 245 -27.70 -21.98 -18.76
N THR A 246 -27.21 -21.96 -20.00
CA THR A 246 -26.80 -23.16 -20.73
C THR A 246 -25.32 -23.45 -20.52
N ASP A 247 -24.49 -22.42 -20.65
CA ASP A 247 -23.07 -22.43 -20.37
C ASP A 247 -22.73 -21.08 -19.72
N LYS A 248 -22.15 -21.10 -18.53
CA LYS A 248 -21.82 -19.88 -17.78
C LYS A 248 -20.89 -18.95 -18.56
N TYR A 249 -20.06 -19.48 -19.47
CA TYR A 249 -19.11 -18.69 -20.25
C TYR A 249 -19.72 -18.04 -21.51
N GLN A 250 -21.00 -18.30 -21.80
CA GLN A 250 -21.78 -17.58 -22.82
C GLN A 250 -22.52 -16.36 -22.26
N SER A 251 -22.45 -16.16 -20.94
CA SER A 251 -23.02 -15.00 -20.26
C SER A 251 -22.43 -13.70 -20.79
N VAL A 252 -23.19 -12.60 -20.70
CA VAL A 252 -22.68 -11.24 -20.93
C VAL A 252 -21.72 -10.78 -19.83
N CYS A 253 -21.71 -11.48 -18.70
CA CYS A 253 -20.85 -11.24 -17.54
C CYS A 253 -19.91 -12.40 -17.28
N ASP A 254 -18.72 -12.11 -16.78
CA ASP A 254 -17.82 -13.12 -16.24
C ASP A 254 -18.31 -13.57 -14.86
N LYS A 255 -18.89 -14.77 -14.80
CA LYS A 255 -19.41 -15.35 -13.56
C LYS A 255 -18.33 -15.83 -12.60
N ASP A 256 -17.13 -16.14 -13.10
CA ASP A 256 -16.06 -16.66 -12.25
C ASP A 256 -15.19 -15.54 -11.70
N GLY A 257 -15.01 -14.49 -12.48
CA GLY A 257 -14.14 -13.38 -12.14
C GLY A 257 -12.66 -13.76 -12.18
N CYS A 258 -11.84 -12.79 -11.76
CA CYS A 258 -10.41 -12.96 -11.53
C CYS A 258 -10.08 -12.86 -10.03
N ASP A 259 -10.25 -13.95 -9.32
CA ASP A 259 -10.23 -13.96 -7.85
C ASP A 259 -8.81 -13.97 -7.26
N TYR A 260 -8.67 -13.29 -6.13
CA TYR A 260 -7.48 -13.34 -5.29
C TYR A 260 -7.84 -13.81 -3.87
N ASN A 261 -7.77 -15.13 -3.68
CA ASN A 261 -7.94 -15.78 -2.38
C ASN A 261 -6.57 -16.27 -1.86
N PRO A 262 -6.02 -15.72 -0.76
CA PRO A 262 -4.70 -16.09 -0.25
C PRO A 262 -4.51 -17.58 0.00
N TYR A 263 -5.56 -18.27 0.48
CA TYR A 263 -5.53 -19.69 0.73
C TYR A 263 -5.44 -20.47 -0.59
N ARG A 264 -6.29 -20.12 -1.57
CA ARG A 264 -6.26 -20.72 -2.92
C ARG A 264 -4.91 -20.50 -3.62
N LEU A 265 -4.26 -19.36 -3.33
CA LEU A 265 -2.95 -18.98 -3.86
C LEU A 265 -1.77 -19.48 -3.01
N GLY A 266 -1.98 -20.36 -2.05
CA GLY A 266 -0.92 -21.12 -1.36
C GLY A 266 -0.26 -20.44 -0.15
N ASP A 267 -0.73 -19.27 0.30
CA ASP A 267 -0.32 -18.66 1.59
C ASP A 267 -1.35 -18.99 2.67
N HIS A 268 -1.43 -20.27 3.05
CA HIS A 268 -2.40 -20.76 4.03
C HIS A 268 -2.37 -20.04 5.40
N PRO A 269 -1.21 -19.64 5.98
CA PRO A 269 -1.17 -18.90 7.26
C PRO A 269 -1.34 -17.39 7.09
N TYR A 270 -1.98 -16.92 6.00
CA TYR A 270 -2.19 -15.50 5.76
C TYR A 270 -3.45 -14.97 6.48
N TYR A 271 -4.58 -15.64 6.33
CA TYR A 271 -5.89 -15.20 6.80
C TYR A 271 -6.63 -16.37 7.46
N GLY A 272 -7.12 -16.16 8.68
CA GLY A 272 -7.89 -17.18 9.38
C GLY A 272 -7.94 -16.97 10.89
N ARG A 273 -8.55 -17.91 11.61
CA ARG A 273 -8.74 -17.80 13.06
C ARG A 273 -7.45 -18.04 13.82
N GLY A 274 -7.06 -17.11 14.70
CA GLY A 274 -6.01 -17.27 15.71
C GLY A 274 -4.63 -16.74 15.30
N GLU A 275 -3.74 -16.61 16.29
CA GLU A 275 -2.43 -15.92 16.20
C GLU A 275 -1.44 -16.51 15.17
N GLY A 276 -1.70 -17.71 14.63
CA GLY A 276 -0.90 -18.30 13.57
C GLY A 276 -1.11 -17.67 12.19
N ASN A 277 -2.17 -16.86 12.02
CA ASN A 277 -2.47 -16.16 10.77
C ASN A 277 -1.98 -14.71 10.81
N LYS A 278 -1.54 -14.17 9.67
CA LYS A 278 -1.14 -12.75 9.58
C LYS A 278 -2.32 -11.81 9.84
N VAL A 279 -3.49 -12.13 9.28
CA VAL A 279 -4.78 -11.50 9.56
C VAL A 279 -5.60 -12.46 10.43
N ASP A 280 -5.78 -12.11 11.70
CA ASP A 280 -6.48 -12.93 12.68
C ASP A 280 -7.98 -12.58 12.69
N THR A 281 -8.80 -13.50 12.20
CA THR A 281 -10.25 -13.29 12.04
C THR A 281 -11.05 -13.45 13.32
N THR A 282 -10.40 -13.71 14.46
CA THR A 282 -11.08 -13.78 15.77
C THR A 282 -11.43 -12.40 16.34
N ARG A 283 -11.00 -11.33 15.67
CA ARG A 283 -11.12 -9.94 16.09
C ARG A 283 -11.19 -9.01 14.88
N PRO A 284 -11.68 -7.77 15.04
CA PRO A 284 -11.80 -6.84 13.93
C PRO A 284 -10.47 -6.46 13.29
N PHE A 285 -10.52 -6.04 12.02
CA PHE A 285 -9.39 -5.49 11.26
C PHE A 285 -9.90 -4.55 10.15
N THR A 286 -9.03 -3.69 9.65
CA THR A 286 -9.30 -2.84 8.47
C THR A 286 -8.91 -3.58 7.20
N VAL A 287 -9.77 -3.51 6.20
CA VAL A 287 -9.51 -3.95 4.81
C VAL A 287 -9.26 -2.71 3.96
N VAL A 288 -8.24 -2.76 3.12
CA VAL A 288 -7.88 -1.68 2.20
C VAL A 288 -7.76 -2.20 0.79
N THR A 289 -8.47 -1.58 -0.16
CA THR A 289 -8.43 -1.95 -1.58
C THR A 289 -8.09 -0.73 -2.43
N GLN A 290 -7.04 -0.83 -3.25
CA GLN A 290 -6.52 0.25 -4.08
C GLN A 290 -6.68 -0.10 -5.56
N PHE A 291 -7.11 0.87 -6.36
CA PHE A 291 -7.37 0.71 -7.79
C PHE A 291 -6.45 1.62 -8.58
N PHE A 292 -5.41 1.06 -9.18
CA PHE A 292 -4.44 1.83 -9.97
C PHE A 292 -4.82 1.83 -11.44
N SER A 293 -4.66 2.96 -12.11
CA SER A 293 -4.81 3.05 -13.57
C SER A 293 -3.50 3.36 -14.28
N ASN A 294 -3.45 3.00 -15.57
CA ASN A 294 -2.48 3.50 -16.53
C ASN A 294 -3.17 4.49 -17.47
N THR A 295 -2.41 5.45 -18.00
CA THR A 295 -2.92 6.37 -19.03
C THR A 295 -2.55 5.82 -20.41
N THR A 296 -3.55 5.63 -21.27
CA THR A 296 -3.35 5.18 -22.66
C THR A 296 -2.72 6.27 -23.51
N ALA A 297 -2.25 5.92 -24.71
CA ALA A 297 -1.74 6.89 -25.67
C ALA A 297 -2.79 7.95 -26.09
N ALA A 298 -4.08 7.65 -25.93
CA ALA A 298 -5.18 8.58 -26.18
C ALA A 298 -5.49 9.51 -24.97
N GLY A 299 -4.79 9.33 -23.84
CA GLY A 299 -5.02 10.10 -22.61
C GLY A 299 -6.16 9.55 -21.72
N GLU A 300 -6.69 8.37 -22.04
CA GLU A 300 -7.75 7.71 -21.27
C GLU A 300 -7.14 6.94 -20.10
N LYS A 301 -7.84 6.87 -18.96
CA LYS A 301 -7.40 6.08 -17.81
C LYS A 301 -8.01 4.68 -17.89
N GLU A 302 -7.16 3.66 -17.84
CA GLU A 302 -7.56 2.26 -17.81
C GLU A 302 -7.05 1.61 -16.53
N LEU A 303 -7.92 0.89 -15.81
CA LEU A 303 -7.53 0.17 -14.60
C LEU A 303 -6.43 -0.85 -14.94
N SER A 304 -5.28 -0.73 -14.27
CA SER A 304 -4.09 -1.55 -14.50
C SER A 304 -3.88 -2.59 -13.42
N SER A 305 -4.24 -2.28 -12.18
CA SER A 305 -4.11 -3.24 -11.09
C SER A 305 -5.02 -2.95 -9.90
N ILE A 306 -5.34 -4.02 -9.15
CA ILE A 306 -6.07 -3.95 -7.88
C ILE A 306 -5.20 -4.52 -6.77
N LYS A 307 -4.99 -3.77 -5.69
CA LYS A 307 -4.14 -4.15 -4.55
C LYS A 307 -4.92 -4.22 -3.25
N ARG A 308 -4.52 -5.15 -2.38
CA ARG A 308 -5.13 -5.38 -1.06
C ARG A 308 -4.11 -5.16 0.06
N LEU A 309 -4.49 -4.40 1.09
CA LEU A 309 -3.77 -4.31 2.36
C LEU A 309 -4.72 -4.57 3.52
N TYR A 310 -4.17 -4.88 4.69
CA TYR A 310 -4.93 -4.97 5.94
C TYR A 310 -4.25 -4.15 7.04
N LEU A 311 -5.02 -3.64 7.99
CA LEU A 311 -4.51 -3.06 9.22
C LEU A 311 -5.12 -3.83 10.40
N GLN A 312 -4.29 -4.39 11.26
CA GLN A 312 -4.75 -5.05 12.48
C GLN A 312 -3.81 -4.71 13.64
N ASP A 313 -4.36 -4.32 14.78
CA ASP A 313 -3.60 -3.84 15.94
C ASP A 313 -2.57 -2.74 15.61
N GLY A 314 -2.92 -1.84 14.67
CA GLY A 314 -2.03 -0.78 14.22
C GLY A 314 -0.88 -1.23 13.30
N LYS A 315 -0.81 -2.52 12.94
CA LYS A 315 0.20 -3.08 12.03
C LYS A 315 -0.36 -3.18 10.62
N LEU A 316 0.36 -2.62 9.66
CA LEU A 316 0.07 -2.79 8.24
C LEU A 316 0.52 -4.19 7.80
N ILE A 317 -0.39 -4.92 7.17
CA ILE A 317 -0.17 -6.25 6.61
C ILE A 317 -0.34 -6.11 5.09
N THR A 318 0.73 -6.32 4.34
CA THR A 318 0.74 -6.23 2.87
C THR A 318 0.05 -7.44 2.25
N THR A 319 -0.33 -7.37 0.97
CA THR A 319 -0.95 -8.49 0.25
C THR A 319 -0.16 -9.78 0.43
N SER A 320 -0.89 -10.90 0.52
CA SER A 320 -0.32 -12.24 0.42
C SER A 320 0.51 -12.39 -0.86
N THR A 321 1.60 -13.15 -0.81
CA THR A 321 2.36 -13.53 -2.02
C THR A 321 1.82 -14.83 -2.59
N VAL A 322 1.73 -14.94 -3.91
CA VAL A 322 1.35 -16.20 -4.58
C VAL A 322 2.43 -17.27 -4.38
N ASN A 323 2.02 -18.45 -3.88
CA ASN A 323 2.88 -19.60 -3.58
C ASN A 323 2.32 -20.88 -4.24
N VAL A 324 2.08 -20.81 -5.55
CA VAL A 324 1.59 -21.94 -6.36
C VAL A 324 2.62 -22.23 -7.47
N PRO A 325 3.05 -23.50 -7.66
CA PRO A 325 3.99 -23.86 -8.72
C PRO A 325 3.50 -23.40 -10.10
N GLY A 326 4.38 -22.76 -10.87
CA GLY A 326 4.10 -22.28 -12.22
C GLY A 326 3.81 -20.79 -12.32
N TYR A 327 3.65 -20.07 -11.21
CA TYR A 327 3.72 -18.60 -11.19
C TYR A 327 5.19 -18.14 -11.28
N ASP A 328 5.50 -17.27 -12.25
CA ASP A 328 6.89 -16.86 -12.57
C ASP A 328 7.41 -15.69 -11.69
N SER A 329 6.57 -15.13 -10.81
CA SER A 329 6.98 -14.18 -9.76
C SER A 329 5.88 -14.03 -8.70
N ALA A 330 6.26 -13.52 -7.52
CA ALA A 330 5.35 -13.23 -6.40
C ALA A 330 4.46 -12.01 -6.72
N SER A 331 3.47 -12.19 -7.60
CA SER A 331 2.44 -11.17 -7.79
C SER A 331 1.71 -10.94 -6.47
N ASP A 332 1.50 -9.67 -6.12
CA ASP A 332 0.80 -9.22 -4.90
C ASP A 332 -0.41 -8.33 -5.25
N THR A 333 -0.84 -8.38 -6.51
CA THR A 333 -1.93 -7.59 -7.11
C THR A 333 -2.66 -8.39 -8.19
N ILE A 334 -3.90 -8.00 -8.48
CA ILE A 334 -4.65 -8.47 -9.65
C ILE A 334 -4.26 -7.60 -10.86
N THR A 335 -3.75 -8.22 -11.92
CA THR A 335 -3.50 -7.66 -13.25
C THR A 335 -4.10 -8.59 -14.32
N ASP A 336 -4.27 -8.14 -15.57
CA ASP A 336 -4.75 -9.03 -16.64
C ASP A 336 -3.81 -10.23 -16.87
N GLU A 337 -2.49 -10.03 -16.72
CA GLU A 337 -1.50 -11.12 -16.78
C GLU A 337 -1.67 -12.11 -15.64
N PHE A 338 -1.89 -11.62 -14.41
CA PHE A 338 -2.22 -12.46 -13.26
C PHE A 338 -3.48 -13.28 -13.56
N CYS A 339 -4.54 -12.65 -14.07
CA CYS A 339 -5.80 -13.33 -14.39
C CYS A 339 -5.62 -14.44 -15.44
N ALA A 340 -4.88 -14.16 -16.52
CA ALA A 340 -4.57 -15.14 -17.55
C ALA A 340 -3.77 -16.32 -16.98
N LYS A 341 -2.76 -16.04 -16.15
CA LYS A 341 -1.95 -17.06 -15.49
C LYS A 341 -2.76 -17.90 -14.49
N ASN A 342 -3.65 -17.26 -13.73
CA ASN A 342 -4.52 -17.91 -12.76
C ASN A 342 -5.40 -18.97 -13.43
N LYS A 343 -6.03 -18.62 -14.56
CA LYS A 343 -6.83 -19.56 -15.35
C LYS A 343 -5.99 -20.62 -16.05
N GLN A 344 -4.76 -20.30 -16.48
CA GLN A 344 -3.83 -21.28 -17.05
C GLN A 344 -3.47 -22.38 -16.03
N ILE A 345 -3.23 -22.00 -14.78
CA ILE A 345 -2.76 -22.92 -13.73
C ILE A 345 -3.90 -23.74 -13.14
N PHE A 346 -5.01 -23.10 -12.74
CA PHE A 346 -6.13 -23.79 -12.13
C PHE A 346 -7.11 -24.41 -13.13
N GLY A 347 -6.90 -24.14 -14.42
CA GLY A 347 -7.80 -24.56 -15.49
C GLY A 347 -9.08 -23.73 -15.56
N GLY A 348 -9.81 -23.87 -16.67
CA GLY A 348 -11.06 -23.16 -16.92
C GLY A 348 -10.96 -22.17 -18.08
N VAL A 349 -12.08 -21.52 -18.39
CA VAL A 349 -12.16 -20.51 -19.45
C VAL A 349 -11.81 -19.15 -18.84
N ASN A 350 -10.94 -18.39 -19.51
CA ASN A 350 -10.63 -17.02 -19.13
C ASN A 350 -11.73 -16.06 -19.60
N ALA A 351 -12.94 -16.22 -19.04
CA ALA A 351 -14.08 -15.37 -19.35
C ALA A 351 -13.82 -13.91 -18.96
N PHE A 352 -13.03 -13.66 -17.92
CA PHE A 352 -12.55 -12.34 -17.53
C PHE A 352 -11.99 -11.54 -18.71
N ALA A 353 -11.02 -12.11 -19.42
CA ALA A 353 -10.44 -11.49 -20.62
C ALA A 353 -11.45 -11.37 -21.76
N ASN A 354 -12.33 -12.37 -21.94
CA ASN A 354 -13.37 -12.35 -22.97
C ASN A 354 -14.39 -11.22 -22.76
N GLN A 355 -14.66 -10.83 -21.51
CA GLN A 355 -15.54 -9.71 -21.16
C GLN A 355 -14.81 -8.36 -21.06
N GLY A 356 -13.53 -8.30 -21.46
CA GLY A 356 -12.77 -7.06 -21.54
C GLY A 356 -11.86 -6.76 -20.35
N GLY A 357 -11.69 -7.71 -19.43
CA GLY A 357 -10.67 -7.69 -18.38
C GLY A 357 -10.72 -6.47 -17.46
N LEU A 358 -9.56 -6.04 -16.97
CA LEU A 358 -9.47 -4.88 -16.08
C LEU A 358 -9.88 -3.58 -16.77
N ARG A 359 -9.68 -3.43 -18.08
CA ARG A 359 -10.17 -2.25 -18.81
C ARG A 359 -11.68 -2.09 -18.62
N GLN A 360 -12.46 -3.14 -18.90
CA GLN A 360 -13.91 -3.10 -18.76
C GLN A 360 -14.34 -2.84 -17.31
N MET A 361 -13.69 -3.49 -16.34
CA MET A 361 -13.94 -3.26 -14.93
C MET A 361 -13.65 -1.81 -14.52
N GLY A 362 -12.53 -1.25 -15.01
CA GLY A 362 -12.11 0.12 -14.79
C GLY A 362 -13.09 1.15 -15.33
N GLU A 363 -13.70 0.90 -16.48
CA GLU A 363 -14.74 1.76 -17.02
C GLU A 363 -15.99 1.80 -16.13
N ALA A 364 -16.43 0.66 -15.59
CA ALA A 364 -17.55 0.61 -14.64
C ALA A 364 -17.21 1.31 -13.31
N LEU A 365 -16.03 1.05 -12.75
CA LEU A 365 -15.52 1.75 -11.56
C LEU A 365 -15.37 3.25 -11.80
N GLY A 366 -15.05 3.68 -13.02
CA GLY A 366 -14.95 5.09 -13.40
C GLY A 366 -16.31 5.78 -13.46
N ARG A 367 -17.32 5.13 -14.07
CA ARG A 367 -18.71 5.63 -14.15
C ARG A 367 -19.38 5.75 -12.78
N GLY A 368 -18.98 4.89 -11.85
CA GLY A 368 -19.49 4.87 -10.49
C GLY A 368 -20.39 3.66 -10.25
N MET A 369 -20.24 3.05 -9.07
CA MET A 369 -20.96 1.84 -8.68
C MET A 369 -21.60 2.00 -7.29
N VAL A 370 -22.65 1.24 -7.04
CA VAL A 370 -23.40 1.24 -5.77
C VAL A 370 -22.74 0.28 -4.79
N LEU A 371 -22.48 0.75 -3.57
CA LEU A 371 -21.97 -0.07 -2.48
C LEU A 371 -23.07 -0.98 -1.91
N VAL A 372 -22.76 -2.27 -1.81
CA VAL A 372 -23.64 -3.32 -1.31
C VAL A 372 -23.02 -3.99 -0.09
N PHE A 373 -23.83 -4.21 0.95
CA PHE A 373 -23.50 -5.04 2.11
C PHE A 373 -24.47 -6.21 2.17
N SER A 374 -23.98 -7.41 2.45
CA SER A 374 -24.85 -8.56 2.65
C SER A 374 -24.27 -9.60 3.60
N VAL A 375 -25.15 -10.47 4.10
CA VAL A 375 -24.76 -11.73 4.74
C VAL A 375 -25.64 -12.84 4.19
N TRP A 376 -25.03 -13.94 3.76
CA TRP A 376 -25.74 -15.03 3.13
C TRP A 376 -25.01 -16.37 3.31
N HIS A 377 -25.74 -17.46 3.04
CA HIS A 377 -25.17 -18.80 2.91
C HIS A 377 -25.56 -19.35 1.54
N ASP A 378 -24.74 -20.23 0.98
CA ASP A 378 -25.01 -20.85 -0.31
C ASP A 378 -25.66 -22.21 -0.10
N ALA A 379 -27.00 -22.26 -0.20
CA ALA A 379 -27.74 -23.51 -0.06
C ALA A 379 -27.40 -24.55 -1.14
N GLY A 380 -26.84 -24.14 -2.28
CA GLY A 380 -26.51 -25.03 -3.39
C GLY A 380 -25.12 -25.65 -3.24
N SER A 381 -24.09 -24.82 -3.06
CA SER A 381 -22.71 -25.30 -3.01
C SER A 381 -22.10 -25.36 -1.61
N ALA A 382 -22.82 -24.91 -0.57
CA ALA A 382 -22.32 -24.80 0.81
C ALA A 382 -21.07 -23.90 0.92
N MET A 383 -20.99 -22.87 0.08
CA MET A 383 -19.90 -21.88 0.01
C MET A 383 -18.51 -22.45 -0.32
N LYS A 384 -18.47 -23.69 -0.82
CA LYS A 384 -17.22 -24.42 -1.09
C LYS A 384 -16.28 -23.74 -2.07
N TRP A 385 -16.79 -22.84 -2.91
CA TRP A 385 -15.99 -22.05 -3.83
C TRP A 385 -15.11 -21.02 -3.11
N LEU A 386 -15.48 -20.60 -1.89
CA LEU A 386 -14.75 -19.64 -1.06
C LEU A 386 -13.85 -20.33 -0.04
N ASP A 387 -14.41 -21.21 0.79
CA ASP A 387 -13.76 -21.76 1.99
C ASP A 387 -13.46 -23.28 1.93
N GLY A 388 -13.83 -23.94 0.82
CA GLY A 388 -13.51 -25.34 0.56
C GLY A 388 -14.38 -26.33 1.34
N THR A 389 -13.89 -27.54 1.57
CA THR A 389 -14.59 -28.58 2.33
C THR A 389 -13.67 -29.14 3.41
N PHE A 390 -14.04 -28.98 4.67
CA PHE A 390 -13.24 -29.43 5.80
C PHE A 390 -13.85 -30.69 6.46
N LEU A 391 -15.17 -30.72 6.63
CA LEU A 391 -15.96 -31.91 7.00
C LEU A 391 -17.14 -32.10 6.03
N PRO A 392 -17.68 -33.33 5.86
CA PRO A 392 -18.75 -33.60 4.89
C PRO A 392 -20.04 -32.77 5.07
N GLU A 393 -20.36 -32.40 6.31
CA GLU A 393 -21.58 -31.69 6.71
C GLU A 393 -21.32 -30.19 7.04
N GLU A 394 -20.07 -29.73 6.98
CA GLU A 394 -19.76 -28.35 7.33
C GLU A 394 -20.15 -27.39 6.19
N GLY A 395 -20.89 -26.34 6.54
CA GLY A 395 -21.31 -25.27 5.63
C GLY A 395 -22.69 -25.44 4.97
N HIS A 396 -23.43 -26.52 5.26
CA HIS A 396 -24.81 -26.67 4.78
C HIS A 396 -25.76 -25.75 5.56
N ALA A 397 -26.77 -25.23 4.85
CA ALA A 397 -27.74 -24.27 5.37
C ALA A 397 -28.44 -24.74 6.65
N ASP A 398 -28.90 -25.99 6.67
CA ASP A 398 -29.62 -26.57 7.81
C ASP A 398 -28.74 -26.69 9.06
N ASP A 399 -27.47 -27.01 8.88
CA ASP A 399 -26.49 -27.12 9.98
C ASP A 399 -26.13 -25.74 10.53
N ILE A 400 -25.94 -24.76 9.65
CA ILE A 400 -25.71 -23.36 10.05
C ILE A 400 -26.92 -22.83 10.84
N GLN A 401 -28.15 -23.10 10.38
CA GLN A 401 -29.35 -22.65 11.10
C GLN A 401 -29.49 -23.31 12.47
N ARG A 402 -29.14 -24.60 12.58
CA ARG A 402 -29.22 -25.36 13.84
C ARG A 402 -28.14 -24.95 14.84
N ASP A 403 -26.89 -24.86 14.40
CA ASP A 403 -25.72 -24.79 15.29
C ASP A 403 -25.10 -23.38 15.36
N ALA A 404 -25.39 -22.52 14.37
CA ALA A 404 -24.80 -21.20 14.20
C ALA A 404 -25.84 -20.11 13.88
N SER A 405 -27.04 -20.20 14.45
CA SER A 405 -28.10 -19.18 14.31
C SER A 405 -27.69 -17.78 14.81
N TRP A 406 -26.59 -17.68 15.56
CA TRP A 406 -25.95 -16.44 15.99
C TRP A 406 -25.08 -15.76 14.91
N THR A 407 -25.03 -16.30 13.69
CA THR A 407 -24.19 -15.80 12.58
C THR A 407 -24.48 -14.33 12.29
N GLU A 408 -23.42 -13.52 12.32
CA GLU A 408 -23.46 -12.09 11.99
C GLU A 408 -22.12 -11.62 11.41
N VAL A 409 -22.17 -10.54 10.62
CA VAL A 409 -21.01 -9.76 10.19
C VAL A 409 -21.20 -8.31 10.63
N ARG A 410 -20.09 -7.65 10.93
CA ARG A 410 -20.08 -6.21 11.23
C ARG A 410 -19.17 -5.48 10.28
N PHE A 411 -19.67 -4.41 9.68
CA PHE A 411 -18.91 -3.51 8.83
C PHE A 411 -18.93 -2.12 9.46
N SER A 412 -17.78 -1.44 9.54
CA SER A 412 -17.73 -0.10 10.09
C SER A 412 -16.68 0.78 9.44
N ASN A 413 -16.69 2.08 9.75
CA ASN A 413 -15.66 3.03 9.32
C ASN A 413 -15.38 3.00 7.81
N VAL A 414 -16.44 2.97 6.99
CA VAL A 414 -16.34 2.94 5.52
C VAL A 414 -15.79 4.26 4.98
N LYS A 415 -14.66 4.21 4.30
CA LYS A 415 -14.02 5.39 3.70
C LYS A 415 -13.62 5.13 2.25
N SER A 416 -13.62 6.19 1.45
CA SER A 416 -13.03 6.18 0.11
C SER A 416 -12.23 7.45 -0.12
N GLY A 417 -11.23 7.42 -1.00
CA GLY A 417 -10.41 8.60 -1.20
C GLY A 417 -9.21 8.41 -2.12
N GLU A 418 -8.34 9.40 -2.15
CA GLU A 418 -7.03 9.29 -2.80
C GLU A 418 -6.26 8.09 -2.21
N ILE A 419 -5.49 7.39 -3.04
CA ILE A 419 -4.69 6.25 -2.58
C ILE A 419 -3.76 6.67 -1.43
N GLY A 420 -3.87 5.97 -0.29
CA GLY A 420 -3.10 6.25 0.93
C GLY A 420 -3.71 7.30 1.86
N SER A 421 -4.93 7.78 1.60
CA SER A 421 -5.60 8.80 2.44
C SER A 421 -6.49 8.24 3.54
N THR A 422 -6.82 6.95 3.52
CA THR A 422 -7.95 6.39 4.28
C THR A 422 -7.55 5.67 5.58
N PHE A 423 -6.26 5.33 5.75
CA PHE A 423 -5.73 4.63 6.93
C PHE A 423 -4.45 5.28 7.45
N ALA A 424 -4.17 5.07 8.75
CA ALA A 424 -2.95 5.52 9.42
C ALA A 424 -2.33 4.35 10.21
N VAL A 425 -1.01 4.20 10.16
CA VAL A 425 -0.31 3.09 10.82
C VAL A 425 0.14 3.53 12.22
N ALA A 426 -0.45 2.95 13.26
CA ALA A 426 -0.18 3.24 14.67
C ALA A 426 1.14 2.63 15.16
N ASN A 427 2.24 3.15 14.62
CA ASN A 427 3.52 3.42 15.30
C ASN A 427 4.45 4.22 14.39
N THR A 428 3.85 5.00 13.51
CA THR A 428 4.46 6.19 12.95
C THR A 428 3.80 7.32 13.72
N THR A 429 4.50 7.97 14.64
CA THR A 429 4.15 9.34 15.05
C THR A 429 4.26 10.24 13.82
N VAL A 430 3.28 10.14 12.92
CA VAL A 430 2.84 11.24 12.07
C VAL A 430 1.91 12.02 12.98
N ASN A 431 2.52 12.92 13.73
CA ASN A 431 1.75 14.06 14.21
C ASN A 431 1.11 14.68 12.96
N ILE A 432 -0.21 14.58 12.84
CA ILE A 432 -1.00 15.57 12.11
C ILE A 432 -0.89 16.85 12.95
N ILE A 433 0.29 17.46 12.92
CA ILE A 433 0.40 18.90 13.06
C ILE A 433 -0.23 19.38 11.77
N THR A 434 -1.34 20.09 11.92
CA THR A 434 -1.84 21.09 10.98
C THR A 434 -0.65 21.55 10.13
N MET A 435 -0.60 21.20 8.84
CA MET A 435 0.27 21.85 7.87
C MET A 435 -0.23 23.29 7.75
N THR A 436 0.03 24.07 8.80
CA THR A 436 0.58 25.40 8.60
C THR A 436 1.73 25.12 7.66
N LEU A 437 1.58 25.57 6.42
CA LEU A 437 2.71 25.88 5.56
C LEU A 437 3.81 26.37 6.49
N ILE A 438 4.82 25.53 6.73
CA ILE A 438 6.14 26.07 6.97
C ILE A 438 6.34 26.84 5.68
N LYS A 439 6.10 28.15 5.75
CA LYS A 439 6.71 29.09 4.85
C LYS A 439 8.18 28.70 4.90
N LEU A 440 8.61 27.93 3.90
CA LEU A 440 9.98 28.01 3.43
C LEU A 440 10.29 29.50 3.44
N PRO A 441 11.39 29.94 4.09
CA PRO A 441 11.68 31.35 4.23
C PRO A 441 11.40 32.00 2.87
N SER A 442 10.50 32.99 2.88
CA SER A 442 10.13 33.78 1.70
C SER A 442 11.27 34.69 1.28
N SER A 443 12.50 34.22 1.42
CA SER A 443 13.74 34.89 1.08
C SER A 443 14.59 33.94 0.26
N LEU A 444 14.12 33.61 -0.95
CA LEU A 444 14.95 34.00 -2.08
C LEU A 444 15.14 35.50 -1.89
N SER A 445 16.38 35.94 -1.64
CA SER A 445 16.66 37.37 -1.50
C SER A 445 15.93 38.13 -2.61
N ASP A 446 15.40 39.30 -2.27
CA ASP A 446 14.63 40.18 -3.17
C ASP A 446 15.37 40.58 -4.47
N GLU A 447 16.57 40.04 -4.71
CA GLU A 447 17.43 40.24 -5.88
C GLU A 447 17.32 39.13 -6.96
N ALA A 448 16.46 38.12 -6.83
CA ALA A 448 16.29 37.08 -7.86
C ALA A 448 14.85 36.96 -8.42
N LYS A 449 14.21 38.08 -8.79
CA LYS A 449 13.07 38.10 -9.72
C LYS A 449 13.52 37.94 -11.18
N LYS A 450 14.34 36.93 -11.48
CA LYS A 450 14.54 36.47 -12.86
C LYS A 450 13.66 35.24 -13.04
N ASN A 451 12.76 35.24 -14.04
CA ASN A 451 12.11 34.02 -14.52
C ASN A 451 13.21 32.97 -14.78
N PRO A 452 13.37 31.94 -13.93
CA PRO A 452 14.42 30.97 -14.14
C PRO A 452 14.08 30.17 -15.40
N THR A 453 14.98 30.12 -16.37
CA THR A 453 14.80 29.34 -17.60
C THR A 453 15.77 28.18 -17.59
N LEU A 454 15.28 27.00 -17.93
CA LEU A 454 16.09 25.79 -18.15
C LEU A 454 16.12 25.43 -19.64
N LYS A 455 15.97 26.43 -20.52
CA LYS A 455 16.01 26.23 -21.96
C LYS A 455 17.33 25.57 -22.39
N GLY A 456 17.20 24.43 -23.06
CA GLY A 456 18.34 23.61 -23.50
C GLY A 456 18.81 22.56 -22.47
N HIS A 457 18.16 22.46 -21.32
CA HIS A 457 18.37 21.37 -20.37
C HIS A 457 17.38 20.22 -20.61
N LYS A 458 17.91 18.99 -20.52
CA LYS A 458 17.14 17.73 -20.48
C LYS A 458 17.36 17.04 -19.13
N LEU A 459 16.27 16.78 -18.42
CA LEU A 459 16.17 15.99 -17.19
C LEU A 459 15.68 14.58 -17.54
N VAL A 460 16.48 13.58 -17.26
CA VAL A 460 16.09 12.17 -17.36
C VAL A 460 15.92 11.58 -15.96
N ILE A 461 14.77 10.96 -15.70
CA ILE A 461 14.44 10.27 -14.45
C ILE A 461 14.45 8.76 -14.73
N LEU A 462 15.39 8.05 -14.10
CA LEU A 462 15.60 6.60 -14.17
C LEU A 462 15.44 6.00 -12.78
N THR A 463 14.19 5.77 -12.38
CA THR A 463 13.87 5.27 -11.05
C THR A 463 13.10 3.94 -11.14
N PRO A 464 13.34 3.00 -10.21
CA PRO A 464 12.58 1.75 -10.13
C PRO A 464 11.20 1.92 -9.49
N TRP A 465 10.81 3.17 -9.28
CA TRP A 465 9.54 3.62 -8.74
C TRP A 465 9.08 4.82 -9.58
N ALA A 466 7.78 4.95 -9.81
CA ALA A 466 7.24 6.11 -10.52
C ALA A 466 7.29 7.36 -9.63
N PRO A 467 7.68 8.54 -10.16
CA PRO A 467 7.53 9.80 -9.45
C PRO A 467 6.09 10.00 -8.99
N THR A 468 5.89 10.62 -7.82
CA THR A 468 4.56 10.90 -7.26
C THR A 468 3.67 11.59 -8.32
N PRO A 469 2.39 11.22 -8.46
CA PRO A 469 1.48 11.90 -9.37
C PRO A 469 1.51 13.42 -9.20
N GLY A 470 1.56 14.17 -10.31
CA GLY A 470 1.70 15.62 -10.31
C GLY A 470 3.11 16.15 -10.04
N TYR A 471 4.09 15.31 -9.69
CA TYR A 471 5.46 15.78 -9.44
C TYR A 471 6.14 16.32 -10.70
N ILE A 472 6.09 15.57 -11.81
CA ILE A 472 6.65 16.02 -13.10
C ILE A 472 5.92 17.28 -13.59
N GLU A 473 4.60 17.32 -13.50
CA GLU A 473 3.78 18.48 -13.83
C GLU A 473 4.14 19.70 -12.97
N SER A 474 4.44 19.51 -11.68
CA SER A 474 4.90 20.59 -10.80
C SER A 474 6.23 21.18 -11.25
N ILE A 475 7.17 20.33 -11.72
CA ILE A 475 8.45 20.80 -12.26
C ILE A 475 8.22 21.49 -13.60
N GLN A 476 7.42 20.90 -14.49
CA GLN A 476 7.15 21.45 -15.82
C GLN A 476 6.42 22.79 -15.76
N SER A 477 5.51 22.97 -14.80
CA SER A 477 4.83 24.24 -14.54
C SER A 477 5.80 25.32 -14.06
N GLN A 478 6.78 24.95 -13.25
CA GLN A 478 7.80 25.87 -12.74
C GLN A 478 8.91 26.18 -13.77
N PHE A 479 9.24 25.22 -14.65
CA PHE A 479 10.27 25.31 -15.67
C PHE A 479 9.74 24.82 -17.03
N PRO A 480 8.90 25.62 -17.73
CA PRO A 480 8.22 25.18 -18.95
C PRO A 480 9.17 24.84 -20.10
N ASP A 481 10.38 25.40 -20.10
CA ASP A 481 11.42 25.15 -21.11
C ASP A 481 12.31 23.91 -20.81
N LEU A 482 12.14 23.25 -19.65
CA LEU A 482 12.89 22.03 -19.30
C LEU A 482 12.29 20.83 -20.02
N ILE A 483 13.13 20.04 -20.71
CA ILE A 483 12.70 18.75 -21.27
C ILE A 483 12.80 17.71 -20.15
N ILE A 484 11.70 17.06 -19.80
CA ILE A 484 11.67 16.01 -18.77
C ILE A 484 11.27 14.68 -19.42
N GLU A 485 12.07 13.65 -19.19
CA GLU A 485 11.75 12.29 -19.60
C GLU A 485 11.86 11.34 -18.41
N TYR A 486 10.82 10.54 -18.20
CA TYR A 486 10.82 9.48 -17.22
C TYR A 486 10.91 8.14 -17.95
N HIS A 487 11.90 7.34 -17.58
CA HIS A 487 12.08 5.98 -18.08
C HIS A 487 12.14 5.05 -16.86
N PRO A 488 11.15 4.15 -16.68
CA PRO A 488 11.15 3.22 -15.55
C PRO A 488 12.38 2.32 -15.62
N SER A 489 12.96 2.02 -14.46
CA SER A 489 14.11 1.12 -14.34
C SER A 489 13.86 -0.02 -13.35
N GLN A 490 14.81 -0.93 -13.21
CA GLN A 490 14.76 -2.02 -12.23
C GLN A 490 15.92 -1.93 -11.24
N TRP A 491 15.72 -2.35 -9.98
CA TRP A 491 16.77 -2.35 -8.96
C TRP A 491 18.02 -3.14 -9.37
N THR A 492 17.87 -4.18 -10.19
CA THR A 492 18.94 -5.08 -10.65
C THR A 492 19.38 -4.80 -12.09
N GLN A 493 19.10 -3.62 -12.62
CA GLN A 493 19.36 -3.28 -14.03
C GLN A 493 20.87 -3.28 -14.35
N THR A 494 21.30 -4.11 -15.29
CA THR A 494 22.71 -4.17 -15.76
C THR A 494 22.96 -3.38 -17.05
N GLU A 495 21.91 -3.17 -17.86
CA GLU A 495 21.94 -2.44 -19.12
C GLU A 495 21.29 -1.06 -18.98
N SER A 496 21.62 -0.12 -19.87
CA SER A 496 21.06 1.24 -19.78
C SER A 496 19.56 1.23 -20.10
N PRO A 497 18.69 1.72 -19.21
CA PRO A 497 17.26 1.89 -19.49
C PRO A 497 16.96 3.11 -20.39
N PHE A 498 18.01 3.83 -20.82
CA PHE A 498 17.95 5.02 -21.67
C PHE A 498 18.92 4.85 -22.86
N PRO A 499 18.55 5.22 -24.10
CA PRO A 499 19.40 5.02 -25.27
C PRO A 499 20.80 5.64 -25.10
N ILE A 500 21.85 4.84 -25.31
CA ILE A 500 23.23 5.24 -25.01
C ILE A 500 23.64 6.51 -25.79
N ASP A 501 23.23 6.62 -27.05
CA ASP A 501 23.59 7.72 -27.95
C ASP A 501 22.91 9.06 -27.60
N GLU A 502 21.89 9.04 -26.74
CA GLU A 502 21.14 10.22 -26.30
C GLU A 502 21.70 10.86 -25.03
N TRP A 503 22.59 10.17 -24.29
CA TRP A 503 23.18 10.69 -23.05
C TRP A 503 23.98 11.98 -23.23
N LYS A 504 24.49 12.24 -24.44
CA LYS A 504 25.20 13.48 -24.80
C LYS A 504 24.34 14.73 -24.63
N ASP A 505 23.02 14.59 -24.79
CA ASP A 505 22.05 15.67 -24.73
C ASP A 505 21.43 15.82 -23.32
N VAL A 506 21.70 14.86 -22.42
CA VAL A 506 21.22 14.87 -21.04
C VAL A 506 22.08 15.78 -20.19
N THR A 507 21.43 16.74 -19.51
CA THR A 507 22.11 17.71 -18.64
C THR A 507 21.81 17.50 -17.16
N ILE A 508 20.75 16.76 -16.83
CA ILE A 508 20.32 16.45 -15.47
C ILE A 508 19.82 15.00 -15.46
N ALA A 509 20.25 14.20 -14.48
CA ALA A 509 19.79 12.83 -14.32
C ALA A 509 19.44 12.55 -12.86
N LEU A 510 18.24 12.02 -12.64
CA LEU A 510 17.84 11.42 -11.36
C LEU A 510 17.83 9.91 -11.58
N THR A 511 18.84 9.20 -11.07
CA THR A 511 18.99 7.76 -11.31
C THR A 511 19.38 6.99 -10.04
N PHE A 512 18.88 5.75 -9.93
CA PHE A 512 19.17 4.82 -8.84
C PHE A 512 19.80 3.51 -9.28
N THR A 513 19.64 3.19 -10.55
CA THR A 513 19.83 1.84 -11.08
C THR A 513 20.89 1.79 -12.15
N TYR A 514 21.18 2.93 -12.78
CA TYR A 514 22.15 3.01 -13.88
C TYR A 514 22.86 4.36 -13.89
N LEU A 515 24.19 4.35 -13.77
CA LEU A 515 25.05 5.52 -13.91
C LEU A 515 25.79 5.43 -15.25
N PRO A 516 25.58 6.37 -16.20
CA PRO A 516 26.27 6.35 -17.48
C PRO A 516 27.77 6.60 -17.31
N GLN A 517 28.59 6.06 -18.22
CA GLN A 517 30.03 6.34 -18.20
C GLN A 517 30.29 7.82 -18.49
N PRO A 518 31.35 8.42 -17.89
CA PRO A 518 31.64 9.84 -18.08
C PRO A 518 31.77 10.30 -19.54
N LYS A 519 32.25 9.40 -20.42
CA LYS A 519 32.39 9.64 -21.87
C LYS A 519 31.04 9.74 -22.60
N ASP A 520 30.02 9.06 -22.10
CA ASP A 520 28.71 8.95 -22.74
C ASP A 520 27.77 10.07 -22.25
N ALA A 521 27.96 10.52 -21.00
CA ALA A 521 27.21 11.63 -20.39
C ALA A 521 28.15 12.76 -19.87
N PRO A 522 28.78 13.54 -20.76
CA PRO A 522 29.78 14.54 -20.41
C PRO A 522 29.21 15.71 -19.60
N ASN A 523 27.90 15.96 -19.70
CA ASN A 523 27.24 17.14 -19.12
C ASN A 523 26.69 16.92 -17.69
N LEU A 524 26.73 15.70 -17.16
CA LEU A 524 26.14 15.36 -15.85
C LEU A 524 27.04 15.76 -14.66
N LYS A 525 26.39 16.21 -13.57
CA LYS A 525 26.99 16.44 -12.25
C LYS A 525 26.28 15.57 -11.21
N TYR A 526 27.01 14.93 -10.30
CA TYR A 526 26.45 14.03 -9.29
C TYR A 526 26.02 14.78 -8.02
N LEU A 527 24.98 14.26 -7.35
CA LEU A 527 24.34 14.82 -6.14
C LEU A 527 24.10 13.72 -5.09
N THR A 528 24.17 14.04 -3.78
CA THR A 528 24.00 13.06 -2.68
C THR A 528 22.92 13.46 -1.65
N ASN A 529 22.37 12.47 -0.93
CA ASN A 529 21.40 12.60 0.18
C ASN A 529 21.88 11.76 1.39
N SER A 530 21.53 12.11 2.64
CA SER A 530 22.31 11.64 3.82
C SER A 530 21.61 11.29 5.14
N PRO A 531 20.41 11.78 5.51
CA PRO A 531 20.02 11.75 6.92
C PRO A 531 19.76 10.36 7.52
N GLN A 532 19.39 9.36 6.71
CA GLN A 532 19.05 8.02 7.21
C GLN A 532 20.28 7.21 7.68
N ILE A 533 21.41 7.33 6.97
CA ILE A 533 22.60 6.49 7.20
C ILE A 533 23.15 6.71 8.62
N SER A 534 23.05 7.93 9.14
CA SER A 534 23.48 8.25 10.51
C SER A 534 22.69 7.51 11.58
N GLU A 535 21.40 7.18 11.36
CA GLU A 535 20.62 6.38 12.32
C GLU A 535 21.18 4.96 12.41
N TRP A 536 21.51 4.35 11.27
CA TRP A 536 22.13 3.01 11.23
C TRP A 536 23.50 3.00 11.92
N LEU A 537 24.31 4.05 11.75
CA LEU A 537 25.60 4.21 12.44
C LEU A 537 25.42 4.23 13.96
N ILE A 538 24.48 5.04 14.46
CA ILE A 538 24.21 5.12 15.90
C ILE A 538 23.61 3.80 16.42
N LEU A 539 22.67 3.21 15.69
CA LEU A 539 22.03 1.95 16.05
C LEU A 539 23.04 0.83 16.24
N THR A 540 23.93 0.62 15.27
CA THR A 540 24.90 -0.48 15.31
C THR A 540 25.95 -0.27 16.41
N TYR A 541 26.40 0.97 16.61
CA TYR A 541 27.32 1.31 17.70
C TYR A 541 26.69 1.08 19.08
N LEU A 542 25.47 1.59 19.32
CA LEU A 542 24.77 1.39 20.59
C LEU A 542 24.43 -0.09 20.84
N SER A 543 23.98 -0.79 19.80
CA SER A 543 23.70 -2.23 19.88
C SER A 543 24.94 -3.00 20.30
N PHE A 544 26.10 -2.66 19.75
CA PHE A 544 27.36 -3.27 20.13
C PHE A 544 27.76 -2.94 21.58
N ASN A 545 27.74 -1.65 21.94
CA ASN A 545 28.12 -1.16 23.26
C ASN A 545 27.27 -1.73 24.40
N HIS A 546 25.98 -1.92 24.15
CA HIS A 546 25.03 -2.52 25.10
C HIS A 546 24.87 -4.03 24.93
N ARG A 547 25.78 -4.68 24.16
CA ARG A 547 25.84 -6.14 23.99
C ARG A 547 24.52 -6.75 23.47
N LEU A 548 23.72 -5.98 22.73
CA LEU A 548 22.42 -6.40 22.22
C LEU A 548 22.51 -7.68 21.36
N PRO A 549 23.49 -7.85 20.43
CA PRO A 549 23.63 -9.11 19.68
C PRO A 549 23.80 -10.34 20.58
N HIS A 550 24.51 -10.20 21.70
CA HIS A 550 24.69 -11.28 22.67
C HIS A 550 23.36 -11.58 23.39
N TYR A 551 22.65 -10.57 23.90
CA TYR A 551 21.36 -10.78 24.55
C TYR A 551 20.28 -11.34 23.60
N LEU A 552 20.28 -10.94 22.32
CA LEU A 552 19.41 -11.53 21.31
C LEU A 552 19.76 -13.00 21.04
N SER A 553 21.05 -13.37 21.09
CA SER A 553 21.47 -14.78 21.02
C SER A 553 20.97 -15.57 22.23
N LEU A 554 21.10 -15.03 23.44
CA LEU A 554 20.59 -15.66 24.66
C LEU A 554 19.06 -15.81 24.64
N GLN A 555 18.34 -14.79 24.16
CA GLN A 555 16.89 -14.84 23.98
C GLN A 555 16.49 -15.97 23.03
N ARG A 556 17.18 -16.12 21.88
CA ARG A 556 16.93 -17.24 20.93
C ARG A 556 17.20 -18.60 21.55
N GLN A 557 18.12 -18.68 22.51
CA GLN A 557 18.45 -19.90 23.25
C GLN A 557 17.54 -20.12 24.47
N ALA A 558 16.56 -19.23 24.72
CA ALA A 558 15.74 -19.19 25.93
C ALA A 558 16.57 -19.21 27.23
N HIS A 559 17.76 -18.60 27.20
CA HIS A 559 18.69 -18.59 28.32
C HIS A 559 18.68 -17.24 29.03
N TRP A 560 18.20 -17.21 30.28
CA TRP A 560 18.19 -15.99 31.09
C TRP A 560 19.52 -15.81 31.81
N SER A 561 20.41 -14.97 31.26
CA SER A 561 21.66 -14.59 31.90
C SER A 561 21.83 -13.08 31.86
N ARG A 562 22.34 -12.52 32.96
CA ARG A 562 22.68 -11.09 33.03
C ARG A 562 24.01 -10.78 32.31
N GLY A 563 24.82 -11.80 32.01
CA GLY A 563 26.15 -11.62 31.46
C GLY A 563 27.07 -10.81 32.38
N ASN A 564 28.18 -10.32 31.82
CA ASN A 564 29.12 -9.46 32.53
C ASN A 564 28.78 -7.98 32.31
N PHE A 565 28.31 -7.29 33.36
CA PHE A 565 27.99 -5.85 33.33
C PHE A 565 29.22 -4.98 33.05
N ASP A 566 30.42 -5.42 33.45
CA ASP A 566 31.66 -4.65 33.26
C ASP A 566 32.07 -4.54 31.78
N SER A 567 31.38 -5.26 30.89
CA SER A 567 31.60 -5.20 29.43
C SER A 567 30.70 -4.21 28.69
N ILE A 568 29.77 -3.54 29.39
CA ILE A 568 28.85 -2.55 28.83
C ILE A 568 29.44 -1.15 29.01
N GLU A 569 29.50 -0.37 27.94
CA GLU A 569 29.93 1.02 27.98
C GLU A 569 28.84 1.94 27.43
N ASP A 570 28.66 3.11 28.03
CA ASP A 570 27.87 4.17 27.41
C ASP A 570 28.70 4.94 26.37
N ALA A 571 28.01 5.73 25.54
CA ALA A 571 28.63 6.58 24.53
C ALA A 571 29.15 7.91 25.09
N THR A 572 28.87 8.23 26.35
CA THR A 572 29.13 9.56 26.90
C THR A 572 30.63 9.80 27.03
N ALA A 573 31.11 11.00 26.66
CA ALA A 573 32.52 11.41 26.69
C ALA A 573 33.47 10.61 25.77
N LYS A 574 32.95 9.64 25.00
CA LYS A 574 33.68 8.89 23.97
C LYS A 574 33.98 9.77 22.75
N THR A 575 34.99 9.40 21.97
CA THR A 575 35.39 10.12 20.75
C THR A 575 34.88 9.40 19.51
N VAL A 576 34.14 10.10 18.64
CA VAL A 576 33.87 9.64 17.28
C VAL A 576 34.81 10.33 16.29
N GLY A 577 35.55 9.53 15.52
CA GLY A 577 36.31 9.98 14.36
C GLY A 577 35.50 9.76 13.10
N ILE A 578 35.31 10.79 12.30
CA ILE A 578 34.53 10.75 11.07
C ILE A 578 35.48 10.94 9.88
N LEU A 579 35.83 9.82 9.24
CA LEU A 579 36.63 9.77 8.03
C LEU A 579 35.73 10.08 6.83
N GLY A 580 35.80 11.33 6.36
CA GLY A 580 34.89 11.87 5.34
C GLY A 580 33.80 12.77 5.95
N TYR A 581 34.15 14.01 6.31
CA TYR A 581 33.21 14.95 6.91
C TYR A 581 32.26 15.63 5.90
N GLY A 582 31.54 14.82 5.11
CA GLY A 582 30.47 15.24 4.21
C GLY A 582 29.09 15.25 4.89
N ALA A 583 28.01 15.25 4.12
CA ALA A 583 26.65 15.36 4.65
C ALA A 583 26.26 14.21 5.62
N ILE A 584 26.68 12.97 5.37
CA ILE A 584 26.52 11.84 6.32
C ILE A 584 27.32 12.13 7.60
N GLY A 585 28.60 12.49 7.46
CA GLY A 585 29.49 12.77 8.59
C GLY A 585 28.98 13.92 9.48
N ARG A 586 28.42 14.98 8.89
CA ARG A 586 27.84 16.11 9.60
C ARG A 586 26.60 15.71 10.40
N GLN A 587 25.68 14.94 9.82
CA GLN A 587 24.52 14.44 10.55
C GLN A 587 24.93 13.48 11.67
N THR A 588 25.93 12.63 11.42
CA THR A 588 26.49 11.74 12.45
C THR A 588 27.13 12.53 13.59
N ALA A 589 27.86 13.61 13.29
CA ALA A 589 28.45 14.48 14.31
C ALA A 589 27.40 15.14 15.21
N ARG A 590 26.28 15.60 14.62
CA ARG A 590 25.16 16.15 15.38
C ARG A 590 24.59 15.12 16.36
N LEU A 591 24.31 13.90 15.89
CA LEU A 591 23.78 12.83 16.75
C LEU A 591 24.78 12.40 17.83
N ALA A 592 26.05 12.26 17.47
CA ALA A 592 27.11 11.92 18.42
C ALA A 592 27.27 13.00 19.50
N THR A 593 27.24 14.28 19.12
CA THR A 593 27.30 15.40 20.07
C THR A 593 26.09 15.39 21.01
N ALA A 594 24.89 15.10 20.50
CA ALA A 594 23.69 14.98 21.32
C ALA A 594 23.77 13.83 22.34
N MET A 595 24.56 12.78 22.07
CA MET A 595 24.88 11.70 23.01
C MET A 595 26.09 12.01 23.92
N GLY A 596 26.63 13.23 23.89
CA GLY A 596 27.77 13.64 24.71
C GLY A 596 29.14 13.15 24.20
N MET A 597 29.26 12.73 22.94
CA MET A 597 30.53 12.35 22.33
C MET A 597 31.33 13.57 21.86
N ARG A 598 32.66 13.43 21.82
CA ARG A 598 33.57 14.37 21.14
C ARG A 598 33.72 13.97 19.68
N VAL A 599 33.69 14.95 18.77
CA VAL A 599 33.76 14.69 17.33
C VAL A 599 35.11 15.12 16.75
N HIS A 600 35.81 14.19 16.10
CA HIS A 600 36.99 14.45 15.30
C HIS A 600 36.64 14.30 13.82
N ALA A 601 36.74 15.38 13.04
CA ALA A 601 36.41 15.37 11.61
C ALA A 601 37.67 15.23 10.75
N TYR A 602 37.63 14.38 9.73
CA TYR A 602 38.66 14.29 8.70
C TYR A 602 38.11 14.67 7.33
N THR A 603 38.85 15.52 6.62
CA THR A 603 38.50 16.02 5.28
C THR A 603 39.69 15.91 4.33
N LEU A 604 39.46 15.83 3.01
CA LEU A 604 40.58 15.85 2.06
C LEU A 604 41.27 17.23 2.07
N HIS A 605 40.48 18.30 2.13
CA HIS A 605 40.94 19.69 2.06
C HIS A 605 40.88 20.39 3.42
N PRO A 606 41.89 21.19 3.80
CA PRO A 606 41.91 21.92 5.06
C PRO A 606 40.71 22.86 5.25
N ARG A 607 40.17 22.92 6.47
CA ARG A 607 39.09 23.85 6.88
C ARG A 607 39.56 24.81 8.00
N PRO A 608 40.51 25.73 7.73
CA PRO A 608 41.16 26.54 8.76
C PRO A 608 40.30 27.67 9.34
N THR A 609 39.28 28.14 8.60
CA THR A 609 38.43 29.27 9.00
C THR A 609 37.00 28.84 9.29
N PRO A 610 36.22 29.58 10.11
CA PRO A 610 34.79 29.30 10.31
C PRO A 610 34.02 29.17 9.00
N GLU A 611 34.27 30.07 8.04
CA GLU A 611 33.62 30.02 6.73
C GLU A 611 33.97 28.74 5.95
N SER A 612 35.24 28.31 5.97
CA SER A 612 35.62 27.06 5.31
C SER A 612 35.00 25.82 5.97
N LYS A 613 34.58 25.89 7.23
CA LYS A 613 33.94 24.77 7.96
C LYS A 613 32.44 24.65 7.68
N LYS A 614 31.80 25.73 7.20
CA LYS A 614 30.39 25.70 6.85
C LYS A 614 30.10 24.69 5.76
N ASP A 615 28.91 24.12 5.83
CA ASP A 615 28.34 23.36 4.72
C ASP A 615 27.50 24.27 3.85
N HIS A 616 27.70 24.19 2.54
CA HIS A 616 26.84 24.83 1.55
C HIS A 616 25.97 23.80 0.81
N GLY A 617 26.02 22.54 1.24
CA GLY A 617 25.10 21.49 0.83
C GLY A 617 23.69 21.69 1.37
N TRP A 618 22.76 20.91 0.83
CA TRP A 618 21.40 20.84 1.32
C TRP A 618 21.30 19.79 2.44
N ALA A 619 20.68 20.17 3.53
CA ALA A 619 20.20 19.28 4.59
C ALA A 619 18.80 19.74 5.02
N PRO A 620 17.92 18.82 5.49
CA PRO A 620 16.67 19.21 6.12
C PRO A 620 16.91 20.16 7.30
N GLU A 621 15.93 21.03 7.58
CA GLU A 621 16.01 21.96 8.70
C GLU A 621 16.29 21.22 10.03
N GLY A 622 17.23 21.75 10.82
CA GLY A 622 17.65 21.14 12.09
C GLY A 622 18.53 19.88 11.97
N MET A 623 18.95 19.51 10.76
CA MET A 623 19.85 18.39 10.49
C MET A 623 21.22 18.85 9.98
N GLY A 624 22.19 17.92 9.99
CA GLY A 624 23.56 18.17 9.53
C GLY A 624 24.35 19.03 10.51
N ASP A 625 25.33 19.74 9.96
CA ASP A 625 26.19 20.69 10.67
C ASP A 625 26.47 21.88 9.74
N PRO A 626 25.47 22.76 9.49
CA PRO A 626 25.61 23.83 8.51
C PRO A 626 26.74 24.81 8.88
N ASP A 627 26.99 25.01 10.18
CA ASP A 627 28.02 25.94 10.66
C ASP A 627 29.38 25.28 10.92
N GLY A 628 29.48 23.95 10.85
CA GLY A 628 30.73 23.24 11.08
C GLY A 628 31.21 23.30 12.54
N VAL A 629 30.27 23.32 13.48
CA VAL A 629 30.53 23.60 14.90
C VAL A 629 30.67 22.36 15.77
N PHE A 630 30.21 21.20 15.31
CA PHE A 630 30.27 19.97 16.13
C PHE A 630 31.68 19.39 16.31
N PRO A 631 32.59 19.42 15.31
CA PRO A 631 33.91 18.85 15.49
C PRO A 631 34.76 19.63 16.49
N THR A 632 35.19 18.95 17.55
CA THR A 632 36.15 19.47 18.53
C THR A 632 37.58 19.49 17.97
N LYS A 633 37.86 18.67 16.95
CA LYS A 633 39.12 18.68 16.18
C LYS A 633 38.86 18.48 14.69
N TRP A 634 39.64 19.17 13.88
CA TRP A 634 39.63 19.05 12.42
C TRP A 634 40.98 18.54 11.94
N PHE A 635 40.94 17.50 11.14
CA PHE A 635 42.08 16.89 10.45
C PHE A 635 41.85 17.00 8.95
N SER A 636 42.94 17.08 8.19
CA SER A 636 42.84 17.12 6.75
C SER A 636 44.10 16.65 6.06
N GLY A 637 43.94 16.09 4.87
CA GLY A 637 45.06 15.77 3.99
C GLY A 637 44.80 14.54 3.13
N GLY A 638 45.71 14.30 2.18
CA GLY A 638 45.67 13.15 1.28
C GLY A 638 46.82 12.16 1.51
N SER A 639 47.75 12.44 2.43
CA SER A 639 48.88 11.56 2.71
C SER A 639 48.54 10.53 3.79
N LYS A 640 49.28 9.42 3.82
CA LYS A 640 49.19 8.45 4.92
C LYS A 640 49.49 9.08 6.28
N SER A 641 50.46 10.00 6.36
CA SER A 641 50.81 10.65 7.62
C SER A 641 49.67 11.50 8.18
N ASP A 642 48.88 12.16 7.32
CA ASP A 642 47.71 12.93 7.73
C ASP A 642 46.62 12.00 8.30
N LEU A 643 46.35 10.89 7.60
CA LEU A 643 45.42 9.85 8.04
C LEU A 643 45.86 9.25 9.39
N HIS A 644 47.13 8.88 9.53
CA HIS A 644 47.69 8.29 10.74
C HIS A 644 47.58 9.23 11.94
N THR A 645 47.80 10.53 11.73
CA THR A 645 47.62 11.55 12.77
C THR A 645 46.17 11.61 13.26
N PHE A 646 45.21 11.46 12.36
CA PHE A 646 43.79 11.38 12.69
C PHE A 646 43.40 10.09 13.40
N LEU A 647 43.82 8.93 12.89
CA LEU A 647 43.54 7.64 13.52
C LEU A 647 44.19 7.54 14.91
N GLY A 648 45.37 8.13 15.08
CA GLY A 648 46.09 8.23 16.35
C GLY A 648 45.47 9.19 17.38
N SER A 649 44.35 9.83 17.07
CA SER A 649 43.75 10.87 17.92
C SER A 649 42.87 10.36 19.08
N GLY A 650 42.83 9.04 19.31
CA GLY A 650 42.12 8.40 20.42
C GLY A 650 40.63 8.22 20.13
N LEU A 651 40.30 7.34 19.16
CA LEU A 651 38.95 7.12 18.65
C LEU A 651 38.28 5.91 19.33
N ASP A 652 37.07 6.09 19.84
CA ASP A 652 36.22 5.00 20.35
C ASP A 652 35.29 4.47 19.25
N LEU A 653 34.89 5.33 18.32
CA LEU A 653 34.14 5.00 17.11
C LEU A 653 34.83 5.62 15.90
N LEU A 654 35.16 4.83 14.88
CA LEU A 654 35.61 5.31 13.58
C LEU A 654 34.50 5.10 12.55
N VAL A 655 33.97 6.19 11.99
CA VAL A 655 32.98 6.18 10.91
C VAL A 655 33.70 6.40 9.59
N VAL A 656 33.55 5.45 8.66
CA VAL A 656 34.12 5.51 7.31
C VAL A 656 33.03 5.91 6.33
N SER A 657 33.19 7.09 5.73
CA SER A 657 32.20 7.73 4.86
C SER A 657 32.84 8.44 3.66
N THR A 658 34.06 8.03 3.29
CA THR A 658 34.80 8.55 2.13
C THR A 658 34.32 7.91 0.83
N PRO A 659 34.39 8.60 -0.32
CA PRO A 659 34.20 7.96 -1.62
C PRO A 659 35.25 6.87 -1.88
N LEU A 660 34.95 5.92 -2.76
CA LEU A 660 35.94 4.97 -3.28
C LEU A 660 36.64 5.57 -4.50
N THR A 661 37.93 5.83 -4.35
CA THR A 661 38.83 6.38 -5.37
C THR A 661 40.11 5.54 -5.39
N PRO A 662 40.98 5.67 -6.39
CA PRO A 662 42.30 5.03 -6.34
C PRO A 662 43.10 5.35 -5.07
N GLY A 663 42.94 6.55 -4.51
CA GLY A 663 43.65 6.98 -3.29
C GLY A 663 42.98 6.56 -1.98
N THR A 664 41.71 6.14 -2.01
CA THR A 664 40.95 5.68 -0.83
C THR A 664 40.67 4.19 -0.85
N LYS A 665 41.09 3.47 -1.90
CA LYS A 665 41.07 2.01 -1.93
C LYS A 665 42.07 1.46 -0.91
N HIS A 666 41.60 0.56 -0.04
CA HIS A 666 42.35 0.00 1.08
C HIS A 666 43.00 1.09 1.95
N LEU A 667 42.28 2.20 2.15
CA LEU A 667 42.71 3.29 3.02
C LEU A 667 42.91 2.84 4.46
N LEU A 668 42.13 1.84 4.90
CA LEU A 668 42.34 1.15 6.16
C LEU A 668 42.84 -0.27 5.91
N GLY A 669 44.07 -0.55 6.31
CA GLY A 669 44.64 -1.89 6.36
C GLY A 669 45.35 -2.15 7.69
N LYS A 670 46.24 -3.15 7.71
CA LYS A 670 46.94 -3.61 8.92
C LYS A 670 47.60 -2.49 9.73
N GLU A 671 48.33 -1.60 9.06
CA GLU A 671 49.05 -0.48 9.69
C GLU A 671 48.08 0.49 10.39
N GLU A 672 46.97 0.82 9.74
CA GLU A 672 45.95 1.72 10.29
C GLU A 672 45.24 1.11 11.50
N PHE A 673 44.98 -0.22 11.49
CA PHE A 673 44.44 -0.92 12.66
C PHE A 673 45.45 -0.98 13.83
N ASP A 674 46.75 -1.10 13.54
CA ASP A 674 47.80 -1.02 14.57
C ASP A 674 47.85 0.37 15.21
N ILE A 675 47.68 1.43 14.43
CA ILE A 675 47.61 2.80 14.95
C ILE A 675 46.39 2.97 15.86
N LEU A 676 45.21 2.52 15.43
CA LEU A 676 44.00 2.57 16.26
C LEU A 676 44.20 1.86 17.59
N TYR A 677 44.77 0.65 17.56
CA TYR A 677 45.09 -0.12 18.77
C TYR A 677 46.06 0.61 19.71
N ASN A 678 47.13 1.19 19.16
CA ASN A 678 48.16 1.87 19.95
C ASN A 678 47.75 3.28 20.43
N SER A 679 46.71 3.87 19.83
CA SER A 679 46.27 5.23 20.15
C SER A 679 45.55 5.38 21.49
N SER A 680 45.18 4.28 22.14
CA SER A 680 44.49 4.28 23.42
C SER A 680 44.79 3.01 24.22
N PRO A 681 44.85 3.07 25.57
CA PRO A 681 45.09 1.88 26.37
C PRO A 681 44.01 0.81 26.11
N PRO A 682 44.38 -0.46 25.87
CA PRO A 682 43.40 -1.51 25.59
C PRO A 682 42.44 -1.68 26.79
N LEU A 683 41.20 -2.03 26.48
CA LEU A 683 40.22 -2.44 27.48
C LEU A 683 40.46 -3.90 27.85
N THR A 684 40.24 -4.25 29.10
CA THR A 684 40.20 -5.65 29.53
C THR A 684 38.84 -6.21 29.18
N PHE A 685 38.79 -7.11 28.19
CA PHE A 685 37.58 -7.83 27.83
C PHE A 685 37.57 -9.19 28.52
N THR A 686 36.58 -9.41 29.38
CA THR A 686 36.34 -10.72 30.00
C THR A 686 35.21 -11.42 29.27
N ASP A 687 35.50 -12.58 28.69
CA ASP A 687 34.49 -13.39 28.03
C ASP A 687 33.61 -14.16 29.03
N GLU A 688 32.63 -14.89 28.50
CA GLU A 688 31.65 -15.64 29.28
C GLU A 688 32.26 -16.81 30.07
N THR A 689 33.48 -17.23 29.72
CA THR A 689 34.25 -18.25 30.45
C THR A 689 35.08 -17.64 31.58
N GLY A 690 35.08 -16.31 31.72
CA GLY A 690 35.92 -15.58 32.67
C GLY A 690 37.32 -15.28 32.17
N ALA A 691 37.64 -15.60 30.91
CA ALA A 691 38.96 -15.33 30.34
C ALA A 691 39.09 -13.85 29.96
N SER A 692 40.12 -13.19 30.49
CA SER A 692 40.42 -11.79 30.23
C SER A 692 41.44 -11.65 29.09
N SER A 693 41.15 -10.79 28.12
CA SER A 693 42.05 -10.47 27.00
C SER A 693 42.07 -8.96 26.75
N PRO A 694 43.23 -8.37 26.43
CA PRO A 694 43.30 -6.97 26.03
C PRO A 694 42.63 -6.80 24.66
N ARG A 695 41.83 -5.74 24.50
CA ARG A 695 41.24 -5.36 23.21
C ARG A 695 41.37 -3.87 22.96
N GLY A 696 41.60 -3.50 21.71
CA GLY A 696 41.58 -2.09 21.31
C GLY A 696 40.21 -1.45 21.53
N ARG A 697 40.17 -0.13 21.68
CA ARG A 697 38.95 0.63 22.01
C ARG A 697 38.06 0.95 20.83
N THR A 698 38.62 0.98 19.62
CA THR A 698 37.92 1.52 18.47
C THR A 698 36.92 0.51 17.91
N PHE A 699 35.67 0.94 17.75
CA PHE A 699 34.66 0.28 16.93
C PHE A 699 34.67 0.90 15.53
N VAL A 700 34.73 0.09 14.47
CA VAL A 700 34.83 0.59 13.08
C VAL A 700 33.50 0.42 12.37
N SER A 701 32.94 1.49 11.81
CA SER A 701 31.68 1.45 11.07
C SER A 701 31.89 1.90 9.63
N ASN A 702 31.63 1.01 8.67
CA ASN A 702 31.79 1.29 7.25
C ASN A 702 30.43 1.38 6.55
N ILE A 703 30.11 2.60 6.09
CA ILE A 703 28.94 2.91 5.25
C ILE A 703 29.35 3.50 3.89
N ALA A 704 30.65 3.45 3.59
CA ALA A 704 31.21 3.99 2.35
C ALA A 704 31.09 2.97 1.21
N ARG A 705 32.19 2.26 0.92
CA ARG A 705 32.25 1.13 -0.01
C ARG A 705 33.17 0.08 0.58
N GLY A 706 32.90 -1.20 0.31
CA GLY A 706 33.70 -2.31 0.83
C GLY A 706 35.20 -2.14 0.63
N PRO A 707 35.68 -1.89 -0.61
CA PRO A 707 37.11 -1.79 -0.91
C PRO A 707 37.84 -0.58 -0.31
N VAL A 708 37.18 0.28 0.48
CA VAL A 708 37.87 1.31 1.27
C VAL A 708 38.65 0.67 2.42
N ILE A 709 38.20 -0.48 2.91
CA ILE A 709 38.86 -1.27 3.95
C ILE A 709 39.39 -2.55 3.31
N ASN A 710 40.62 -2.94 3.63
CA ASN A 710 41.10 -4.27 3.30
C ASN A 710 40.37 -5.30 4.19
N THR A 711 39.51 -6.13 3.57
CA THR A 711 38.68 -7.12 4.29
C THR A 711 39.49 -8.11 5.11
N ASP A 712 40.61 -8.60 4.59
CA ASP A 712 41.44 -9.60 5.28
C ASP A 712 42.12 -9.01 6.51
N ASP A 713 42.66 -7.79 6.38
CA ASP A 713 43.25 -7.07 7.51
C ASP A 713 42.20 -6.72 8.58
N LEU A 714 40.96 -6.41 8.16
CA LEU A 714 39.86 -6.17 9.09
C LEU A 714 39.51 -7.44 9.88
N ILE A 715 39.43 -8.60 9.20
CA ILE A 715 39.20 -9.89 9.86
C ILE A 715 40.33 -10.17 10.86
N GLU A 716 41.59 -10.00 10.46
CA GLU A 716 42.75 -10.18 11.36
C GLU A 716 42.65 -9.24 12.57
N ALA A 717 42.30 -7.97 12.37
CA ALA A 717 42.16 -6.99 13.44
C ALA A 717 41.03 -7.32 14.42
N LEU A 718 39.90 -7.86 13.94
CA LEU A 718 38.79 -8.32 14.77
C LEU A 718 39.12 -9.60 15.55
N GLU A 719 39.77 -10.57 14.91
CA GLU A 719 40.13 -11.85 15.52
C GLU A 719 41.28 -11.69 16.54
N SER A 720 42.26 -10.84 16.24
CA SER A 720 43.37 -10.51 17.17
C SER A 720 42.98 -9.53 18.28
N GLY A 721 41.80 -8.91 18.20
CA GLY A 721 41.32 -7.94 19.18
C GLY A 721 41.97 -6.55 19.08
N LYS A 722 42.65 -6.22 17.97
CA LYS A 722 43.19 -4.87 17.72
C LYS A 722 42.10 -3.80 17.67
N ILE A 723 40.91 -4.16 17.22
CA ILE A 723 39.70 -3.36 17.33
C ILE A 723 38.63 -4.14 18.10
N ARG A 724 37.73 -3.44 18.80
CA ARG A 724 36.73 -4.13 19.63
C ARG A 724 35.62 -4.78 18.82
N GLY A 725 35.31 -4.23 17.66
CA GLY A 725 34.23 -4.68 16.79
C GLY A 725 34.09 -3.81 15.55
N ALA A 726 33.23 -4.25 14.64
CA ALA A 726 32.90 -3.50 13.44
C ALA A 726 31.43 -3.62 13.05
N ALA A 727 30.92 -2.64 12.33
CA ALA A 727 29.65 -2.71 11.61
C ALA A 727 29.88 -2.38 10.13
N LEU A 728 29.48 -3.27 9.23
CA LEU A 728 29.66 -3.13 7.79
C LEU A 728 28.29 -3.17 7.12
N ASP A 729 27.89 -2.06 6.52
CA ASP A 729 26.76 -2.04 5.59
C ASP A 729 27.20 -2.37 4.16
N VAL A 730 28.51 -2.34 3.90
CA VAL A 730 29.15 -2.61 2.61
C VAL A 730 30.31 -3.57 2.81
N THR A 731 30.54 -4.46 1.85
CA THR A 731 31.55 -5.53 1.95
C THR A 731 32.43 -5.61 0.71
N ASP A 732 33.58 -6.26 0.80
CA ASP A 732 34.39 -6.61 -0.38
C ASP A 732 34.78 -8.09 -0.28
N PRO A 733 34.27 -8.97 -1.18
CA PRO A 733 33.38 -8.68 -2.31
C PRO A 733 31.94 -8.30 -1.90
N GLU A 734 31.20 -7.66 -2.83
CA GLU A 734 29.78 -7.30 -2.69
C GLU A 734 28.97 -7.77 -3.91
N PRO A 735 27.86 -8.52 -3.75
CA PRO A 735 27.30 -9.03 -2.48
C PRO A 735 28.25 -10.02 -1.78
N LEU A 736 28.15 -10.11 -0.46
CA LEU A 736 29.02 -10.99 0.34
C LEU A 736 28.66 -12.47 0.05
N PRO A 737 29.59 -13.30 -0.45
CA PRO A 737 29.32 -14.69 -0.80
C PRO A 737 28.96 -15.54 0.43
N ASP A 738 28.12 -16.56 0.22
CA ASP A 738 27.85 -17.59 1.22
C ASP A 738 29.15 -18.27 1.66
N GLY A 739 29.26 -18.54 2.97
CA GLY A 739 30.45 -19.16 3.55
C GLY A 739 31.68 -18.25 3.66
N HIS A 740 31.61 -16.99 3.21
CA HIS A 740 32.69 -16.03 3.41
C HIS A 740 33.02 -15.85 4.90
N LYS A 741 34.31 -15.72 5.23
CA LYS A 741 34.82 -15.70 6.60
C LYS A 741 34.14 -14.65 7.49
N LEU A 742 33.86 -13.45 6.93
CA LEU A 742 33.14 -12.36 7.62
C LEU A 742 31.84 -12.79 8.31
N TRP A 743 31.08 -13.74 7.75
CA TRP A 743 29.84 -14.25 8.39
C TRP A 743 30.08 -14.88 9.76
N SER A 744 31.28 -15.43 9.96
CA SER A 744 31.69 -16.11 11.18
C SER A 744 32.69 -15.32 12.02
N THR A 745 33.16 -14.17 11.52
CA THR A 745 34.11 -13.32 12.23
C THR A 745 33.47 -12.76 13.49
N ARG A 746 34.21 -12.76 14.60
CA ARG A 746 33.67 -12.30 15.88
C ARG A 746 33.48 -10.79 15.89
N ASN A 747 32.46 -10.31 16.60
CA ASN A 747 32.22 -8.89 16.88
C ASN A 747 32.02 -8.02 15.62
N VAL A 748 31.48 -8.62 14.56
CA VAL A 748 31.05 -7.88 13.35
C VAL A 748 29.52 -7.89 13.24
N ILE A 749 28.95 -6.74 12.88
CA ILE A 749 27.56 -6.59 12.48
C ILE A 749 27.55 -6.37 10.97
N LEU A 750 26.77 -7.15 10.23
CA LEU A 750 26.66 -7.07 8.78
C LEU A 750 25.24 -6.69 8.39
N THR A 751 25.08 -5.75 7.46
CA THR A 751 23.81 -5.49 6.77
C THR A 751 24.03 -5.38 5.26
N PRO A 752 23.04 -5.75 4.43
CA PRO A 752 23.24 -5.89 2.99
C PRO A 752 23.03 -4.56 2.23
N HIS A 753 23.83 -3.54 2.53
CA HIS A 753 23.79 -2.22 1.87
C HIS A 753 22.43 -1.50 2.01
N VAL A 754 21.88 -1.50 3.22
CA VAL A 754 20.53 -0.99 3.53
C VAL A 754 20.54 0.26 4.40
N SER A 755 21.70 0.77 4.84
CA SER A 755 21.76 1.95 5.73
C SER A 755 21.11 3.21 5.13
N GLY A 756 21.02 3.29 3.80
CA GLY A 756 20.32 4.37 3.09
C GLY A 756 18.80 4.21 2.98
N ALA A 757 18.23 3.04 3.28
CA ALA A 757 16.83 2.72 3.06
C ALA A 757 15.92 3.49 4.03
N SER A 758 14.96 4.26 3.50
CA SER A 758 14.00 5.04 4.30
C SER A 758 12.70 5.23 3.53
N THR A 759 11.56 5.18 4.23
CA THR A 759 10.25 5.56 3.65
C THR A 759 10.20 7.03 3.23
N ARG A 760 11.08 7.88 3.80
CA ARG A 760 11.22 9.31 3.44
C ARG A 760 12.33 9.58 2.44
N TYR A 761 12.99 8.55 1.92
CA TYR A 761 14.13 8.70 1.04
C TYR A 761 13.75 9.48 -0.24
N ASN A 762 12.65 9.07 -0.89
CA ASN A 762 12.17 9.65 -2.13
C ASN A 762 11.82 11.13 -1.97
N GLU A 763 11.04 11.48 -0.94
CA GLU A 763 10.68 12.87 -0.59
C GLU A 763 11.92 13.78 -0.53
N ARG A 764 12.97 13.34 0.18
CA ARG A 764 14.20 14.11 0.38
C ARG A 764 15.00 14.28 -0.92
N VAL A 765 15.09 13.23 -1.74
CA VAL A 765 15.80 13.29 -3.03
C VAL A 765 15.08 14.22 -4.01
N LEU A 766 13.75 14.15 -4.05
CA LEU A 766 12.94 15.04 -4.89
C LEU A 766 13.05 16.52 -4.43
N ALA A 767 13.13 16.77 -3.12
CA ALA A 767 13.40 18.11 -2.60
C ALA A 767 14.76 18.66 -3.06
N ILE A 768 15.82 17.84 -3.03
CA ILE A 768 17.16 18.22 -3.53
C ILE A 768 17.11 18.51 -5.03
N LEU A 769 16.41 17.67 -5.82
CA LEU A 769 16.24 17.88 -7.25
C LEU A 769 15.59 19.24 -7.52
N ARG A 770 14.46 19.54 -6.86
CA ARG A 770 13.73 20.80 -7.04
C ARG A 770 14.59 22.02 -6.69
N GLU A 771 15.31 21.99 -5.57
CA GLU A 771 16.21 23.08 -5.17
C GLU A 771 17.33 23.30 -6.22
N ASN A 772 17.89 22.22 -6.74
CA ASN A 772 18.93 22.30 -7.76
C ASN A 772 18.43 22.77 -9.13
N LEU A 773 17.19 22.43 -9.50
CA LEU A 773 16.56 22.96 -10.72
C LEU A 773 16.38 24.48 -10.65
N GLY A 774 15.89 25.00 -9.52
CA GLY A 774 15.79 26.44 -9.28
C GLY A 774 17.15 27.14 -9.36
N ARG A 775 18.16 26.60 -8.67
CA ARG A 775 19.53 27.14 -8.73
C ARG A 775 20.09 27.14 -10.15
N LEU A 776 19.91 26.04 -10.88
CA LEU A 776 20.40 25.90 -12.24
C LEU A 776 19.75 26.94 -13.17
N GLY A 777 18.43 27.12 -13.10
CA GLY A 777 17.71 28.10 -13.93
C GLY A 777 18.05 29.56 -13.63
N GLU A 778 18.60 29.83 -12.44
CA GLU A 778 19.11 31.14 -12.04
C GLU A 778 20.62 31.32 -12.29
N GLY A 779 21.32 30.29 -12.81
CA GLY A 779 22.77 30.29 -12.97
C GLY A 779 23.54 30.24 -11.65
N ARG A 780 22.88 29.85 -10.55
CA ARG A 780 23.50 29.63 -9.23
C ARG A 780 24.20 28.27 -9.18
N ARG A 781 25.16 28.14 -8.26
CA ARG A 781 25.86 26.87 -8.00
C ARG A 781 24.91 25.85 -7.37
N LEU A 782 24.94 24.62 -7.88
CA LEU A 782 24.21 23.47 -7.34
C LEU A 782 24.62 23.16 -5.88
N VAL A 783 23.64 22.78 -5.06
CA VAL A 783 23.84 22.20 -3.73
C VAL A 783 24.15 20.71 -3.85
N ASN A 784 24.96 20.18 -2.94
CA ASN A 784 25.42 18.78 -2.94
C ASN A 784 26.18 18.35 -4.20
N GLY A 785 26.71 19.30 -4.97
CA GLY A 785 27.50 19.01 -6.17
C GLY A 785 28.81 18.29 -5.85
N VAL A 786 29.07 17.19 -6.56
CA VAL A 786 30.24 16.35 -6.35
C VAL A 786 31.30 16.59 -7.45
N SER A 787 32.60 16.53 -7.09
CA SER A 787 33.72 16.81 -8.01
C SER A 787 34.24 15.55 -8.72
N ARG A 788 33.90 15.37 -10.00
CA ARG A 788 34.46 14.27 -10.83
C ARG A 788 36.00 14.24 -10.85
N ARG A 789 36.66 15.41 -10.75
CA ARG A 789 38.13 15.53 -10.74
C ARG A 789 38.76 14.87 -9.51
N GLU A 790 38.01 14.79 -8.41
CA GLU A 790 38.47 14.20 -7.15
C GLU A 790 38.11 12.71 -7.05
N GLY A 791 37.67 12.09 -8.14
CA GLY A 791 37.43 10.64 -8.24
C GLY A 791 36.06 10.17 -7.78
N TYR A 792 35.09 11.09 -7.65
CA TYR A 792 33.72 10.79 -7.27
C TYR A 792 32.82 10.41 -8.44
#